data_AF-A0A2J8XAL0-F1
#
_entry.id   AF-A0A2J8XAL0-F1
#
_cell.length_a   1.000
_cell.length_b   1.000
_cell.length_c   1.000
_cell.angle_alpha   90.00
_cell.angle_beta   90.00
_cell.angle_gamma   90.00
#
_symmetry.space_group_name_H-M   'P 1'
#
loop_
_entity.id
_entity.type
_entity.pdbx_description
1 polymer ?
#
loop_
_entity_poly.entity_id
_entity_poly.type
_entity_poly.pdbx_seq_one_letter_code
_entity_poly.pdbx_strand_id
1 'polypeptide(L)'
;MATSRGASRCPRDIANVMQRLQDEQEIVQKRTFTKWINSHLAKRKPPMVVDDLFEDMKDGVKLLALLEVLSGQKLPCEQGRRMKRIHAVANIGTALKFLEGRKIKLVNINSTDIADGRPSIVLGLMWTIILYFQIEELTSNLPQLQSLSSSASSVDSLVSSETPSPPSKRKVTTKIQGNAKKALLKWVQYTAGKQTGIEVKDFGKSWRSGVAFHSVIHAIRPELVDLEKVKGRPNRENLEDAFTIAETELGIPRLLDPEDVDVDKPDEKSIMTYVAQFLKHYPDIHNAGTDGQEDDREDRLIFKEMKVWIEQFERDLTRAQMVESNLQDKYQSFKHFRVQYEMKRKQIEHLIQPLHRDGKLSLDQALVKQSWDRVTSRLFDWHIQLDKSLPAPLGTIGAWLYRAEVALREEITIQQVHEETANTIQRKLEQHKDLLQNTDAHKRAFHEIYRTRSVNGIPVPPDQLEDMAERFHFVSSTSELHLMKMEFLELKYRLLSLLVLAESKLKSWIIKYGRRESVEQLLQNYVSFIENSKFFEQYEVTYQILKQTAEMYVKADGSVEEAENVMKFMNETTAQWRNLSVEVRSVRSMLEEVISNWDRYGNTVASLQAWLEDAEKMLNQSENAKKDFFRNLPHWIQQHTAMNDAGNFLIETCDEMVSRDLKQQLLLLNGRWRELFMEVKQYAQADEMDRMKKEYTDCVVTLSAFATEAHKKISEPLEVSFMNVKLLIQDLEDIEQRVPVMDAQYKIITKTAHLITKESPQEEGKEMFATMSKLKEQLTKVKECYSPLLYESQQLLIPLEELEKQMTSFYDSLGKIDEIITVLEREAQSSALFKQKHQELLACQENCKKTLTLIEKGSQSVQKFVTLSNVLKHFDQTRLQRQIADVHVAFQSMVKKTGDWKKHVETNSRLMKKFEESRAELEKVLRIAQEGLEEKGDPEELLRRHTEFFSQLDQRVLNAFLKACDELTDILPEQEQQGLQEAVRKLHKQWKDLQGEAPYHLLHLKIDVEKNRFLASVEECRTELDRETKLMPQEGSEKIIKEHRVFFSDKGPHHLCEKRLQLIEELCVKLPVRDPVRDTPGTCHTTLKELKAAIDSTYRKLMEDPDKWKDYTSRFSEFSSWISTNETQLKGIKGEAIDTASHGEVKRAVEEIRNGVTKRGETLSWLKSRLKVLTEVSSENEAQKQGDELAKLSSSFKALVTLLSE
;
A
#
# COMPACT_ATOMS: atom_id res chain seq x y z
N MET A 1 82.44 -11.42 52.35
CA MET A 1 81.60 -11.54 53.56
C MET A 1 81.33 -10.15 54.11
N ALA A 2 80.19 -9.99 54.82
CA ALA A 2 79.55 -8.78 55.36
C ALA A 2 78.64 -8.04 54.35
N THR A 3 77.31 -8.27 54.29
CA THR A 3 76.17 -7.95 55.19
C THR A 3 75.84 -6.45 55.33
N SER A 4 74.72 -6.01 54.73
CA SER A 4 73.78 -5.08 55.38
C SER A 4 72.34 -5.15 54.81
N ARG A 5 71.40 -5.49 55.71
CA ARG A 5 69.97 -5.14 55.83
C ARG A 5 69.10 -4.97 54.57
N GLY A 6 68.33 -6.02 54.24
CA GLY A 6 67.04 -5.89 53.55
C GLY A 6 65.90 -5.78 54.57
N ALA A 7 65.28 -4.61 54.67
CA ALA A 7 64.06 -4.40 55.44
C ALA A 7 62.85 -4.98 54.68
N SER A 8 62.13 -5.88 55.32
CA SER A 8 60.86 -6.45 54.88
C SER A 8 59.79 -5.35 54.81
N ARG A 9 59.29 -5.01 53.62
CA ARG A 9 58.13 -4.12 53.47
C ARG A 9 56.87 -4.83 53.98
N CYS A 10 56.11 -4.16 54.83
CA CYS A 10 54.91 -4.67 55.49
C CYS A 10 53.75 -4.82 54.46
N PRO A 11 52.75 -5.73 54.64
CA PRO A 11 51.58 -5.79 53.75
C PRO A 11 50.80 -4.47 53.64
N ARG A 12 50.88 -3.61 54.67
CA ARG A 12 50.39 -2.23 54.64
C ARG A 12 51.14 -1.34 53.63
N ASP A 13 52.43 -1.59 53.38
CA ASP A 13 53.20 -0.83 52.38
C ASP A 13 52.84 -1.21 50.95
N ILE A 14 52.52 -2.48 50.68
CA ILE A 14 52.09 -2.92 49.35
C ILE A 14 50.69 -2.39 49.04
N ALA A 15 49.77 -2.45 50.02
CA ALA A 15 48.44 -1.84 49.88
C ALA A 15 48.54 -0.31 49.72
N ASN A 16 49.39 0.37 50.50
CA ASN A 16 49.62 1.81 50.37
C ASN A 16 50.32 2.21 49.06
N VAL A 17 51.17 1.34 48.49
CA VAL A 17 51.80 1.56 47.19
C VAL A 17 50.80 1.30 46.06
N MET A 18 49.96 0.27 46.15
CA MET A 18 48.90 0.02 45.17
C MET A 18 47.83 1.11 45.20
N GLN A 19 47.45 1.58 46.39
CA GLN A 19 46.53 2.71 46.57
C GLN A 19 47.14 3.99 45.98
N ARG A 20 48.40 4.32 46.32
CA ARG A 20 49.09 5.50 45.75
C ARG A 20 49.21 5.45 44.23
N LEU A 21 49.55 4.29 43.66
CA LEU A 21 49.64 4.12 42.21
C LEU A 21 48.26 4.24 41.53
N GLN A 22 47.20 3.79 42.20
CA GLN A 22 45.83 3.92 41.71
C GLN A 22 45.36 5.39 41.78
N ASP A 23 45.67 6.09 42.88
CA ASP A 23 45.38 7.51 43.06
C ASP A 23 46.15 8.37 42.05
N GLU A 24 47.43 8.06 41.78
CA GLU A 24 48.23 8.74 40.74
C GLU A 24 47.64 8.53 39.33
N GLN A 25 47.22 7.31 38.99
CA GLN A 25 46.55 7.03 37.70
C GLN A 25 45.21 7.76 37.58
N GLU A 26 44.41 7.83 38.66
CA GLU A 26 43.15 8.57 38.66
C GLU A 26 43.38 10.08 38.47
N ILE A 27 44.44 10.66 39.05
CA ILE A 27 44.80 12.07 38.87
C ILE A 27 45.19 12.36 37.42
N VAL A 28 46.04 11.52 36.82
CA VAL A 28 46.46 11.67 35.41
C VAL A 28 45.26 11.53 34.46
N GLN A 29 44.41 10.53 34.68
CA GLN A 29 43.18 10.36 33.91
C GLN A 29 42.24 11.55 34.07
N LYS A 30 42.05 12.07 35.29
CA LYS A 30 41.24 13.26 35.54
C LYS A 30 41.73 14.44 34.71
N ARG A 31 43.03 14.75 34.74
CA ARG A 31 43.61 15.86 33.96
C ARG A 31 43.45 15.65 32.45
N THR A 32 43.84 14.48 31.96
CA THR A 32 43.81 14.14 30.53
C THR A 32 42.39 14.17 29.98
N PHE A 33 41.45 13.54 30.68
CA PHE A 33 40.04 13.51 30.26
C PHE A 33 39.41 14.89 30.37
N THR A 34 39.76 15.71 31.36
CA THR A 34 39.27 17.10 31.46
C THR A 34 39.74 17.93 30.26
N LYS A 35 41.05 17.89 29.92
CA LYS A 35 41.59 18.57 28.73
C LYS A 35 40.91 18.07 27.45
N TRP A 36 40.68 16.75 27.36
CA TRP A 36 39.98 16.15 26.22
C TRP A 36 38.54 16.66 26.07
N ILE A 37 37.77 16.64 27.15
CA ILE A 37 36.38 17.13 27.17
C ILE A 37 36.34 18.60 26.76
N ASN A 38 37.23 19.43 27.31
CA ASN A 38 37.32 20.85 26.99
C ASN A 38 37.68 21.10 25.52
N SER A 39 38.53 20.28 24.91
CA SER A 39 38.85 20.38 23.47
C SER A 39 37.63 20.17 22.56
N HIS A 40 36.63 19.42 23.02
CA HIS A 40 35.35 19.24 22.30
C HIS A 40 34.33 20.31 22.69
N LEU A 41 34.15 20.59 23.98
CA LEU A 41 33.18 21.59 24.45
C LEU A 41 33.51 23.02 23.99
N ALA A 42 34.78 23.33 23.70
CA ALA A 42 35.17 24.58 23.06
C ALA A 42 34.54 24.79 21.67
N LYS A 43 34.17 23.70 20.97
CA LYS A 43 33.52 23.75 19.64
C LYS A 43 32.01 24.02 19.71
N ARG A 44 31.42 23.95 20.91
CA ARG A 44 29.99 24.23 21.14
C ARG A 44 29.70 25.73 21.05
N LYS A 45 28.47 26.10 20.68
CA LYS A 45 27.98 27.49 20.70
C LYS A 45 26.77 27.63 21.65
N PRO A 46 26.86 28.36 22.78
CA PRO A 46 28.08 28.94 23.37
C PRO A 46 29.03 27.85 23.92
N PRO A 47 30.35 28.13 23.96
CA PRO A 47 31.35 27.18 24.44
C PRO A 47 31.16 26.92 25.95
N MET A 48 31.55 25.72 26.39
CA MET A 48 31.52 25.33 27.79
C MET A 48 32.90 24.82 28.22
N VAL A 49 33.20 24.96 29.51
CA VAL A 49 34.45 24.51 30.13
C VAL A 49 34.11 23.67 31.35
N VAL A 50 34.87 22.59 31.55
CA VAL A 50 34.92 21.75 32.75
C VAL A 50 36.17 22.13 33.52
N ASP A 51 36.00 22.59 34.75
CA ASP A 51 37.08 22.97 35.65
C ASP A 51 37.42 21.81 36.60
N ASP A 52 36.40 21.17 37.19
CA ASP A 52 36.57 19.93 37.97
C ASP A 52 35.64 18.83 37.46
N LEU A 53 36.23 17.82 36.81
CA LEU A 53 35.52 16.68 36.24
C LEU A 53 34.52 15.99 37.17
N PHE A 54 34.81 15.89 38.47
CA PHE A 54 33.95 15.12 39.40
C PHE A 54 32.78 15.94 39.93
N GLU A 55 32.91 17.26 39.97
CA GLU A 55 31.85 18.17 40.39
C GLU A 55 30.98 18.61 39.21
N ASP A 56 31.63 18.96 38.10
CA ASP A 56 30.97 19.55 36.94
C ASP A 56 30.12 18.58 36.12
N MET A 57 30.27 17.28 36.36
CA MET A 57 29.51 16.22 35.69
C MET A 57 28.28 15.79 36.50
N LYS A 58 28.14 16.24 37.75
CA LYS A 58 27.07 15.81 38.67
C LYS A 58 25.68 16.19 38.21
N ASP A 59 25.52 17.33 37.54
CA ASP A 59 24.21 17.79 37.05
C ASP A 59 23.81 17.21 35.69
N GLY A 60 24.72 16.48 35.04
CA GLY A 60 24.55 15.87 33.73
C GLY A 60 24.54 16.86 32.55
N VAL A 61 24.59 18.18 32.77
CA VAL A 61 24.45 19.17 31.70
C VAL A 61 25.69 19.18 30.80
N LYS A 62 26.88 19.24 31.39
CA LYS A 62 28.14 19.20 30.62
C LYS A 62 28.37 17.85 29.96
N LEU A 63 27.92 16.77 30.60
CA LEU A 63 27.93 15.41 30.05
C LEU A 63 27.05 15.31 28.80
N LEU A 64 25.81 15.79 28.86
CA LEU A 64 24.92 15.83 27.70
C LEU A 64 25.50 16.70 26.59
N ALA A 65 25.99 17.90 26.91
CA ALA A 65 26.61 18.79 25.94
C ALA A 65 27.82 18.16 25.23
N LEU A 66 28.65 17.41 25.97
CA LEU A 66 29.78 16.68 25.39
C LEU A 66 29.28 15.61 24.41
N LEU A 67 28.27 14.83 24.80
CA LEU A 67 27.69 13.82 23.93
C LEU A 67 27.02 14.45 22.70
N GLU A 68 26.40 15.62 22.82
CA GLU A 68 25.87 16.36 21.67
C GLU A 68 26.99 16.71 20.67
N VAL A 69 28.11 17.23 21.17
CA VAL A 69 29.25 17.62 20.32
C VAL A 69 29.89 16.40 19.66
N LEU A 70 30.09 15.31 20.40
CA LEU A 70 30.72 14.09 19.87
C LEU A 70 29.82 13.38 18.87
N SER A 71 28.50 13.40 19.08
CA SER A 71 27.54 12.67 18.26
C SER A 71 26.93 13.48 17.11
N GLY A 72 26.95 14.81 17.20
CA GLY A 72 26.21 15.72 16.32
C GLY A 72 24.70 15.78 16.60
N GLN A 73 24.20 15.07 17.62
CA GLN A 73 22.76 14.97 17.93
C GLN A 73 22.39 15.85 19.12
N LYS A 74 21.23 16.52 19.06
CA LYS A 74 20.70 17.26 20.20
C LYS A 74 20.07 16.33 21.22
N LEU A 75 20.41 16.51 22.50
CA LEU A 75 19.94 15.67 23.59
C LEU A 75 19.01 16.46 24.52
N PRO A 76 17.88 15.87 24.94
CA PRO A 76 16.96 16.52 25.86
C PRO A 76 17.68 16.76 27.19
N CYS A 77 17.66 18.01 27.63
CA CYS A 77 18.31 18.47 28.85
C CYS A 77 17.26 19.18 29.70
N GLU A 78 16.98 18.65 30.88
CA GLU A 78 16.09 19.26 31.85
C GLU A 78 16.73 20.53 32.39
N GLN A 79 16.07 21.67 32.17
CA GLN A 79 16.51 22.99 32.62
C GLN A 79 15.48 23.55 33.62
N GLY A 80 15.88 23.72 34.88
CA GLY A 80 15.06 24.35 35.91
C GLY A 80 15.68 25.66 36.42
N ARG A 81 14.85 26.60 36.90
CA ARG A 81 15.34 27.86 37.55
C ARG A 81 16.32 27.62 38.71
N ARG A 82 16.25 26.47 39.37
CA ARG A 82 17.27 25.94 40.31
C ARG A 82 17.41 24.43 40.11
N MET A 83 18.63 23.96 39.84
CA MET A 83 18.91 22.54 39.64
C MET A 83 18.76 21.76 40.95
N LYS A 84 18.04 20.64 40.94
CA LYS A 84 17.88 19.72 42.08
C LYS A 84 18.43 18.35 41.70
N ARG A 85 18.84 17.53 42.68
CA ARG A 85 19.43 16.20 42.46
C ARG A 85 18.58 15.28 41.56
N ILE A 86 17.25 15.41 41.62
CA ILE A 86 16.34 14.66 40.74
C ILE A 86 16.50 15.02 39.25
N HIS A 87 16.71 16.31 38.92
CA HIS A 87 16.95 16.75 37.55
C HIS A 87 18.34 16.33 37.09
N ALA A 88 19.33 16.38 38.00
CA ALA A 88 20.68 15.90 37.75
C ALA A 88 20.71 14.41 37.40
N VAL A 89 20.05 13.56 38.20
CA VAL A 89 19.92 12.13 37.94
C VAL A 89 19.14 11.86 36.65
N ALA A 90 18.13 12.68 36.33
CA ALA A 90 17.40 12.58 35.06
C ALA A 90 18.30 12.91 33.86
N ASN A 91 19.04 14.02 33.89
CA ASN A 91 19.98 14.41 32.83
C ASN A 91 21.09 13.38 32.63
N ILE A 92 21.67 12.88 33.71
CA ILE A 92 22.66 11.78 33.65
C ILE A 92 21.99 10.52 33.11
N GLY A 93 20.77 10.21 33.56
CA GLY A 93 19.98 9.09 33.04
C GLY A 93 19.78 9.18 31.53
N THR A 94 19.49 10.37 31.00
CA THR A 94 19.43 10.63 29.56
C THR A 94 20.77 10.37 28.88
N ALA A 95 21.87 10.83 29.46
CA ALA A 95 23.21 10.59 28.92
C ALA A 95 23.59 9.10 28.90
N LEU A 96 23.29 8.35 29.97
CA LEU A 96 23.56 6.91 30.02
C LEU A 96 22.67 6.13 29.04
N LYS A 97 21.37 6.45 28.98
CA LYS A 97 20.45 5.86 27.98
C LYS A 97 20.91 6.12 26.56
N PHE A 98 21.42 7.32 26.28
CA PHE A 98 21.98 7.63 24.97
C PHE A 98 23.18 6.73 24.61
N LEU A 99 24.08 6.50 25.57
CA LEU A 99 25.23 5.60 25.38
C LEU A 99 24.78 4.14 25.20
N GLU A 100 23.83 3.66 26.01
CA GLU A 100 23.25 2.33 25.87
C GLU A 100 22.52 2.14 24.54
N GLY A 101 21.81 3.17 24.06
CA GLY A 101 21.16 3.19 22.75
C GLY A 101 22.14 3.02 21.59
N ARG A 102 23.40 3.44 21.76
CA ARG A 102 24.50 3.17 20.81
C ARG A 102 25.19 1.82 21.04
N LYS A 103 24.57 0.92 21.83
CA LYS A 103 25.06 -0.41 22.22
C LYS A 103 26.36 -0.38 23.02
N ILE A 104 26.65 0.73 23.70
CA ILE A 104 27.82 0.85 24.57
C ILE A 104 27.50 0.20 25.92
N LYS A 105 28.35 -0.75 26.34
CA LYS A 105 28.14 -1.48 27.60
C LYS A 105 28.61 -0.65 28.79
N LEU A 106 27.67 -0.21 29.62
CA LEU A 106 27.94 0.51 30.87
C LEU A 106 27.99 -0.48 32.04
N VAL A 107 29.13 -1.15 32.24
CA VAL A 107 29.30 -2.11 33.33
C VAL A 107 29.57 -1.37 34.63
N ASN A 108 28.69 -1.52 35.63
CA ASN A 108 28.81 -0.91 36.96
C ASN A 108 28.83 0.63 36.97
N ILE A 109 28.13 1.28 36.05
CA ILE A 109 27.99 2.75 36.01
C ILE A 109 26.51 3.10 36.15
N ASN A 110 26.12 3.70 37.28
CA ASN A 110 24.74 4.14 37.53
C ASN A 110 24.63 5.67 37.59
N SER A 111 23.46 6.20 37.26
CA SER A 111 23.20 7.65 37.23
C SER A 111 23.35 8.31 38.61
N THR A 112 22.98 7.62 39.68
CA THR A 112 23.12 8.13 41.06
C THR A 112 24.58 8.30 41.47
N ASP A 113 25.44 7.34 41.11
CA ASP A 113 26.87 7.38 41.46
C ASP A 113 27.61 8.53 40.77
N ILE A 114 27.18 8.90 39.55
CA ILE A 114 27.72 10.05 38.80
C ILE A 114 27.15 11.36 39.37
N ALA A 115 25.87 11.39 39.74
CA ALA A 115 25.25 12.56 40.37
C ALA A 115 25.88 12.87 41.73
N ASP A 116 26.42 11.84 42.40
CA ASP A 116 27.17 11.96 43.64
C ASP A 116 28.68 12.22 43.39
N GLY A 117 29.14 12.21 42.13
CA GLY A 117 30.51 12.58 41.71
C GLY A 117 31.58 11.57 42.06
N ARG A 118 31.26 10.27 42.11
CA ARG A 118 32.22 9.23 42.50
C ARG A 118 33.38 9.12 41.49
N PRO A 119 34.65 9.39 41.88
CA PRO A 119 35.78 9.52 40.95
C PRO A 119 35.97 8.35 39.98
N SER A 120 36.05 7.12 40.49
CA SER A 120 36.28 5.93 39.67
C SER A 120 35.17 5.63 38.66
N ILE A 121 33.93 5.99 38.99
CA ILE A 121 32.76 5.79 38.13
C ILE A 121 32.69 6.88 37.06
N VAL A 122 32.96 8.14 37.43
CA VAL A 122 33.03 9.25 36.46
C VAL A 122 34.18 9.04 35.48
N LEU A 123 35.38 8.64 35.94
CA LEU A 123 36.50 8.28 35.07
C LEU A 123 36.19 7.06 34.20
N GLY A 124 35.51 6.05 34.76
CA GLY A 124 35.06 4.86 34.02
C GLY A 124 34.10 5.22 32.89
N LEU A 125 33.15 6.12 33.14
CA LEU A 125 32.25 6.65 32.12
C LEU A 125 32.99 7.44 31.06
N MET A 126 33.87 8.37 31.45
CA MET A 126 34.61 9.19 30.50
C MET A 126 35.49 8.35 29.60
N TRP A 127 36.19 7.37 30.16
CA TRP A 127 36.95 6.39 29.39
C TRP A 127 36.07 5.63 28.41
N THR A 128 34.88 5.22 28.81
CA THR A 128 33.95 4.48 27.95
C THR A 128 33.50 5.33 26.76
N ILE A 129 33.23 6.63 26.99
CA ILE A 129 32.90 7.59 25.95
C ILE A 129 34.09 7.81 25.00
N ILE A 130 35.29 8.04 25.53
CA ILE A 130 36.51 8.24 24.74
C ILE A 130 36.83 6.99 23.91
N LEU A 131 36.77 5.80 24.53
CA LEU A 131 37.02 4.54 23.86
C LEU A 131 36.09 4.36 22.66
N TYR A 132 34.81 4.68 22.81
CA TYR A 132 33.85 4.51 21.73
C TYR A 132 33.94 5.61 20.66
N PHE A 133 33.75 6.88 21.05
CA PHE A 133 33.60 8.02 20.13
C PHE A 133 34.92 8.54 19.55
N GLN A 134 36.05 8.11 20.10
CA GLN A 134 37.35 8.48 19.55
C GLN A 134 38.11 7.25 19.08
N ILE A 135 38.29 6.23 19.91
CA ILE A 135 39.25 5.18 19.57
C ILE A 135 38.62 4.10 18.68
N GLU A 136 37.46 3.57 19.04
CA GLU A 136 36.76 2.53 18.28
C GLU A 136 36.27 3.05 16.93
N GLU A 137 35.62 4.23 16.89
CA GLU A 137 35.16 4.85 15.64
C GLU A 137 36.34 5.10 14.66
N LEU A 138 37.49 5.57 15.14
CA LEU A 138 38.67 5.78 14.28
C LEU A 138 39.29 4.45 13.84
N THR A 139 39.38 3.47 14.73
CA THR A 139 40.06 2.20 14.42
C THR A 139 39.20 1.23 13.59
N SER A 140 37.87 1.34 13.63
CA SER A 140 36.98 0.55 12.76
C SER A 140 37.05 0.95 11.29
N ASN A 141 37.46 2.19 11.01
CA ASN A 141 37.49 2.77 9.66
C ASN A 141 38.82 2.53 8.92
N LEU A 142 39.81 1.86 9.53
CA LEU A 142 41.08 1.50 8.88
C LEU A 142 40.90 0.29 7.94
N PRO A 143 40.88 0.46 6.60
CA PRO A 143 40.47 -0.60 5.66
C PRO A 143 41.47 -1.77 5.55
N GLN A 144 42.73 -1.56 5.92
CA GLN A 144 43.82 -2.52 5.65
C GLN A 144 44.00 -3.62 6.71
N LEU A 145 43.21 -3.64 7.80
CA LEU A 145 43.40 -4.60 8.91
C LEU A 145 42.30 -5.67 9.03
N GLN A 146 41.25 -5.63 8.21
CA GLN A 146 40.18 -6.66 8.20
C GLN A 146 40.62 -7.98 7.53
N SER A 147 41.63 -7.97 6.67
CA SER A 147 42.02 -9.13 5.83
C SER A 147 42.74 -10.28 6.57
N LEU A 148 43.02 -10.16 7.86
CA LEU A 148 43.80 -11.15 8.61
C LEU A 148 43.02 -11.82 9.77
N SER A 149 41.71 -11.58 9.91
CA SER A 149 40.92 -12.08 11.06
C SER A 149 39.94 -13.22 10.74
N SER A 150 39.84 -13.70 9.50
CA SER A 150 38.88 -14.72 9.10
C SER A 150 39.54 -15.94 8.44
N SER A 151 40.06 -16.84 9.26
CA SER A 151 40.40 -18.21 8.85
C SER A 151 40.10 -19.21 9.98
N ALA A 152 38.98 -19.92 9.88
CA ALA A 152 38.82 -21.29 10.37
C ALA A 152 37.55 -21.91 9.72
N SER A 153 37.79 -22.77 8.75
CA SER A 153 36.86 -23.57 7.93
C SER A 153 36.20 -24.72 8.71
N SER A 154 34.92 -25.03 8.43
CA SER A 154 34.39 -26.20 7.68
C SER A 154 34.53 -27.59 8.33
N VAL A 155 33.41 -28.28 8.63
CA VAL A 155 32.85 -29.45 7.88
C VAL A 155 31.58 -30.02 8.56
N ASP A 156 30.62 -30.49 7.75
CA ASP A 156 29.38 -31.22 8.11
C ASP A 156 29.61 -32.68 8.56
N SER A 157 28.74 -33.23 9.42
CA SER A 157 27.89 -34.44 9.16
C SER A 157 27.47 -35.29 10.40
N LEU A 158 26.15 -35.55 10.50
CA LEU A 158 25.39 -36.77 10.88
C LEU A 158 25.45 -37.43 12.31
N VAL A 159 24.26 -37.39 12.95
CA VAL A 159 23.45 -38.48 13.59
C VAL A 159 23.86 -39.16 14.94
N SER A 160 22.92 -39.03 15.90
CA SER A 160 22.51 -39.90 17.03
C SER A 160 23.46 -40.25 18.19
N SER A 161 23.08 -39.85 19.41
CA SER A 161 22.50 -40.74 20.47
C SER A 161 22.68 -40.19 21.90
N GLU A 162 21.57 -40.24 22.64
CA GLU A 162 21.37 -40.45 24.09
C GLU A 162 22.04 -39.59 25.20
N THR A 163 21.12 -38.97 25.95
CA THR A 163 21.03 -38.79 27.43
C THR A 163 21.75 -37.65 28.17
N PRO A 164 21.11 -37.12 29.23
CA PRO A 164 21.38 -35.79 29.78
C PRO A 164 22.18 -35.82 31.08
N SER A 165 23.09 -34.87 31.27
CA SER A 165 23.60 -34.44 32.57
C SER A 165 24.20 -33.03 32.52
N PRO A 166 24.18 -32.27 33.62
CA PRO A 166 24.12 -30.80 33.61
C PRO A 166 25.52 -30.15 33.63
N PRO A 167 25.68 -28.93 33.08
CA PRO A 167 26.99 -28.29 33.03
C PRO A 167 27.33 -27.58 34.34
N SER A 168 28.50 -27.96 34.86
CA SER A 168 29.23 -27.28 35.91
C SER A 168 29.58 -25.82 35.55
N LYS A 169 29.44 -24.96 36.55
CA LYS A 169 29.85 -23.54 36.62
C LYS A 169 31.08 -23.20 35.77
N ARG A 170 30.94 -22.29 34.78
CA ARG A 170 32.06 -21.58 34.13
C ARG A 170 31.86 -20.07 34.21
N LYS A 171 32.89 -19.40 34.73
CA LYS A 171 33.09 -17.94 34.74
C LYS A 171 32.90 -17.37 33.34
N VAL A 172 32.03 -16.36 33.23
CA VAL A 172 31.86 -15.54 32.02
C VAL A 172 33.06 -14.60 31.88
N THR A 173 33.90 -14.82 30.86
CA THR A 173 34.91 -13.86 30.41
C THR A 173 34.35 -13.05 29.24
N THR A 174 34.23 -11.74 29.44
CA THR A 174 33.80 -10.74 28.44
C THR A 174 34.83 -10.56 27.32
N LYS A 175 34.44 -10.83 26.07
CA LYS A 175 35.35 -10.96 24.91
C LYS A 175 35.21 -9.83 23.85
N ILE A 176 34.92 -8.59 24.24
CA ILE A 176 34.69 -7.48 23.26
C ILE A 176 35.73 -6.35 23.32
N GLN A 177 36.35 -6.06 24.48
CA GLN A 177 37.22 -4.88 24.65
C GLN A 177 38.63 -4.97 24.01
N GLY A 178 38.97 -6.11 23.39
CA GLY A 178 40.34 -6.40 22.92
C GLY A 178 40.70 -5.88 21.53
N ASN A 179 39.74 -5.45 20.71
CA ASN A 179 39.98 -5.18 19.28
C ASN A 179 40.52 -3.75 19.02
N ALA A 180 39.94 -2.71 19.64
CA ALA A 180 40.31 -1.32 19.38
C ALA A 180 41.74 -0.98 19.83
N LYS A 181 42.12 -1.38 21.05
CA LYS A 181 43.49 -1.22 21.57
C LYS A 181 44.52 -1.88 20.65
N LYS A 182 44.22 -3.09 20.15
CA LYS A 182 45.11 -3.82 19.23
C LYS A 182 45.22 -3.13 17.87
N ALA A 183 44.11 -2.62 17.34
CA ALA A 183 44.10 -1.90 16.08
C ALA A 183 44.90 -0.59 16.17
N LEU A 184 44.70 0.21 17.23
CA LEU A 184 45.46 1.43 17.46
C LEU A 184 46.96 1.13 17.64
N LEU A 185 47.30 0.08 18.39
CA LEU A 185 48.71 -0.32 18.58
C LEU A 185 49.36 -0.73 17.25
N LYS A 186 48.64 -1.48 16.41
CA LYS A 186 49.12 -1.85 15.06
C LYS A 186 49.33 -0.62 14.18
N TRP A 187 48.41 0.35 14.22
CA TRP A 187 48.58 1.60 13.49
C TRP A 187 49.85 2.33 13.94
N VAL A 188 50.09 2.49 15.25
CA VAL A 188 51.33 3.10 15.74
C VAL A 188 52.56 2.31 15.31
N GLN A 189 52.56 0.99 15.42
CA GLN A 189 53.69 0.14 15.01
C GLN A 189 53.99 0.29 13.51
N TYR A 190 52.96 0.47 12.70
CA TYR A 190 53.09 0.70 11.28
C TYR A 190 53.61 2.11 10.96
N THR A 191 53.04 3.13 11.60
CA THR A 191 53.39 4.55 11.43
C THR A 191 54.79 4.87 11.96
N ALA A 192 55.11 4.47 13.19
CA ALA A 192 56.38 4.78 13.85
C ALA A 192 57.50 3.78 13.50
N GLY A 193 57.15 2.51 13.29
CA GLY A 193 58.13 1.42 13.19
C GLY A 193 58.83 1.29 11.84
N LYS A 194 58.17 1.66 10.73
CA LYS A 194 58.69 1.38 9.37
C LYS A 194 59.89 2.25 8.96
N GLN A 195 60.04 3.44 9.55
CA GLN A 195 61.07 4.41 9.15
C GLN A 195 62.17 4.62 10.20
N THR A 196 61.96 4.20 11.46
CA THR A 196 62.80 4.66 12.59
C THR A 196 63.38 3.53 13.45
N GLY A 197 63.02 2.27 13.21
CA GLY A 197 63.57 1.08 13.90
C GLY A 197 63.15 0.92 15.36
N ILE A 198 62.13 1.67 15.81
CA ILE A 198 61.65 1.67 17.21
C ILE A 198 60.47 0.71 17.35
N GLU A 199 60.51 -0.13 18.40
CA GLU A 199 59.50 -1.16 18.65
C GLU A 199 58.53 -0.71 19.76
N VAL A 200 57.35 -0.20 19.36
CA VAL A 200 56.28 0.18 20.31
C VAL A 200 55.44 -1.06 20.65
N LYS A 201 55.49 -1.53 21.90
CA LYS A 201 54.85 -2.79 22.36
C LYS A 201 53.56 -2.59 23.14
N ASP A 202 53.41 -1.43 23.76
CA ASP A 202 52.29 -1.10 24.64
C ASP A 202 51.93 0.40 24.55
N PHE A 203 50.90 0.81 25.28
CA PHE A 203 50.55 2.21 25.49
C PHE A 203 51.04 2.73 26.85
N GLY A 204 52.05 2.10 27.43
CA GLY A 204 52.62 2.47 28.72
C GLY A 204 54.10 2.78 28.59
N LYS A 205 54.96 1.82 28.96
CA LYS A 205 56.42 2.02 29.04
C LYS A 205 57.06 2.36 27.69
N SER A 206 56.52 1.89 26.56
CA SER A 206 57.06 2.22 25.24
C SER A 206 57.03 3.71 24.90
N TRP A 207 56.20 4.50 25.58
CA TRP A 207 56.02 5.94 25.31
C TRP A 207 56.80 6.84 26.27
N ARG A 208 57.32 6.27 27.37
CA ARG A 208 57.97 7.00 28.46
C ARG A 208 59.15 7.87 27.99
N SER A 209 59.91 7.41 27.01
CA SER A 209 61.12 8.12 26.54
C SER A 209 60.84 9.32 25.62
N GLY A 210 59.59 9.55 25.23
CA GLY A 210 59.21 10.57 24.24
C GLY A 210 59.55 10.20 22.79
N VAL A 211 60.45 9.24 22.57
CA VAL A 211 60.90 8.84 21.22
C VAL A 211 59.75 8.31 20.37
N ALA A 212 58.82 7.55 20.93
CA ALA A 212 57.65 7.03 20.20
C ALA A 212 56.73 8.16 19.69
N PHE A 213 56.53 9.23 20.48
CA PHE A 213 55.77 10.40 20.02
C PHE A 213 56.50 11.11 18.87
N HIS A 214 57.80 11.33 19.01
CA HIS A 214 58.62 11.90 17.95
C HIS A 214 58.64 11.08 16.67
N SER A 215 58.65 9.74 16.75
CA SER A 215 58.56 8.87 15.58
C SER A 215 57.22 9.00 14.86
N VAL A 216 56.10 9.14 15.59
CA VAL A 216 54.79 9.38 14.98
C VAL A 216 54.76 10.77 14.31
N ILE A 217 55.29 11.80 14.97
CA ILE A 217 55.39 13.16 14.41
C ILE A 217 56.26 13.16 13.14
N HIS A 218 57.43 12.51 13.18
CA HIS A 218 58.33 12.40 12.02
C HIS A 218 57.67 11.65 10.86
N ALA A 219 56.87 10.61 11.13
CA ALA A 219 56.14 9.90 10.09
C ALA A 219 55.07 10.79 9.42
N ILE A 220 54.40 11.65 10.19
CA ILE A 220 53.41 12.61 9.67
C ILE A 220 54.11 13.74 8.88
N ARG A 221 55.19 14.28 9.43
CA ARG A 221 55.95 15.40 8.86
C ARG A 221 57.44 15.31 9.25
N PRO A 222 58.29 14.72 8.38
CA PRO A 222 59.68 14.39 8.71
C PRO A 222 60.56 15.58 9.12
N GLU A 223 60.33 16.76 8.52
CA GLU A 223 61.13 17.96 8.72
C GLU A 223 61.02 18.58 10.12
N LEU A 224 60.00 18.21 10.90
CA LEU A 224 59.79 18.75 12.24
C LEU A 224 60.66 18.10 13.31
N VAL A 225 61.22 16.91 13.04
CA VAL A 225 61.87 16.08 14.07
C VAL A 225 63.17 15.46 13.55
N ASP A 226 64.26 15.74 14.25
CA ASP A 226 65.56 15.08 14.06
C ASP A 226 65.70 13.91 15.06
N LEU A 227 65.37 12.70 14.60
CA LEU A 227 65.30 11.50 15.44
C LEU A 227 66.65 11.07 16.02
N GLU A 228 67.78 11.42 15.40
CA GLU A 228 69.10 11.09 15.93
C GLU A 228 69.45 11.96 17.16
N LYS A 229 68.98 13.21 17.20
CA LYS A 229 69.10 14.06 18.39
C LYS A 229 68.17 13.62 19.52
N VAL A 230 66.95 13.17 19.19
CA VAL A 230 65.94 12.75 20.18
C VAL A 230 66.38 11.52 20.98
N LYS A 231 67.05 10.54 20.35
CA LYS A 231 67.50 9.31 21.02
C LYS A 231 68.49 9.53 22.19
N GLY A 232 69.24 10.64 22.19
CA GLY A 232 70.27 10.95 23.19
C GLY A 232 69.83 11.90 24.32
N ARG A 233 68.59 12.42 24.27
CA ARG A 233 68.06 13.43 25.21
C ARG A 233 67.30 12.79 26.38
N PRO A 234 67.16 13.49 27.52
CA PRO A 234 66.36 13.00 28.64
C PRO A 234 64.87 12.94 28.28
N ASN A 235 64.17 11.93 28.82
CA ASN A 235 62.75 11.63 28.54
C ASN A 235 61.85 12.87 28.66
N ARG A 236 62.02 13.64 29.73
CA ARG A 236 61.17 14.79 30.06
C ARG A 236 61.30 15.93 29.05
N GLU A 237 62.49 16.12 28.48
CA GLU A 237 62.74 17.10 27.41
C GLU A 237 62.12 16.64 26.09
N ASN A 238 62.28 15.36 25.74
CA ASN A 238 61.66 14.78 24.54
C ASN A 238 60.13 14.84 24.59
N LEU A 239 59.53 14.56 25.74
CA LEU A 239 58.07 14.63 25.88
C LEU A 239 57.56 16.07 25.75
N GLU A 240 58.24 17.04 26.36
CA GLU A 240 57.88 18.46 26.26
C GLU A 240 57.97 18.94 24.81
N ASP A 241 59.07 18.61 24.12
CA ASP A 241 59.29 18.96 22.72
C ASP A 241 58.25 18.30 21.81
N ALA A 242 58.01 17.00 21.95
CA ALA A 242 57.00 16.28 21.16
C ALA A 242 55.59 16.86 21.35
N PHE A 243 55.20 17.20 22.58
CA PHE A 243 53.88 17.77 22.84
C PHE A 243 53.75 19.19 22.32
N THR A 244 54.82 19.99 22.41
CA THR A 244 54.86 21.34 21.85
C THR A 244 54.75 21.31 20.33
N ILE A 245 55.54 20.48 19.66
CA ILE A 245 55.49 20.32 18.19
C ILE A 245 54.10 19.85 17.75
N ALA A 246 53.51 18.87 18.45
CA ALA A 246 52.17 18.38 18.12
C ALA A 246 51.11 19.50 18.22
N GLU A 247 51.20 20.38 19.22
CA GLU A 247 50.25 21.47 19.41
C GLU A 247 50.47 22.63 18.42
N THR A 248 51.71 23.12 18.28
CA THR A 248 51.99 24.31 17.47
C THR A 248 52.06 24.03 15.97
N GLU A 249 52.62 22.88 15.57
CA GLU A 249 52.89 22.57 14.15
C GLU A 249 51.87 21.61 13.52
N LEU A 250 51.25 20.74 14.34
CA LEU A 250 50.26 19.75 13.88
C LEU A 250 48.83 20.06 14.36
N GLY A 251 48.62 21.09 15.19
CA GLY A 251 47.31 21.48 15.68
C GLY A 251 46.63 20.44 16.59
N ILE A 252 47.39 19.50 17.16
CA ILE A 252 46.89 18.45 18.05
C ILE A 252 46.89 19.00 19.48
N PRO A 253 45.72 19.18 20.13
CA PRO A 253 45.65 19.79 21.45
C PRO A 253 46.43 18.99 22.49
N ARG A 254 47.29 19.64 23.27
CA ARG A 254 48.12 18.98 24.29
C ARG A 254 47.26 18.44 25.44
N LEU A 255 47.13 17.10 25.55
CA LEU A 255 46.34 16.46 26.61
C LEU A 255 47.18 15.90 27.77
N LEU A 256 48.47 15.68 27.55
CA LEU A 256 49.40 15.11 28.53
C LEU A 256 50.49 16.11 28.88
N ASP A 257 50.99 16.04 30.11
CA ASP A 257 52.20 16.74 30.52
C ASP A 257 53.37 15.74 30.67
N PRO A 258 54.64 16.14 30.45
CA PRO A 258 55.79 15.21 30.50
C PRO A 258 55.90 14.44 31.82
N GLU A 259 55.49 15.06 32.91
CA GLU A 259 55.46 14.45 34.25
C GLU A 259 54.39 13.38 34.44
N ASP A 260 53.33 13.39 33.64
CA ASP A 260 52.30 12.35 33.65
C ASP A 260 52.76 11.08 32.91
N VAL A 261 53.80 11.21 32.06
CA VAL A 261 54.31 10.14 31.19
C VAL A 261 55.69 9.63 31.63
N ASP A 262 56.58 10.48 32.15
CA ASP A 262 57.90 10.05 32.67
C ASP A 262 57.81 9.46 34.08
N VAL A 263 56.97 8.43 34.23
CA VAL A 263 56.74 7.66 35.45
C VAL A 263 56.95 6.16 35.18
N ASP A 264 57.12 5.35 36.24
CA ASP A 264 57.46 3.92 36.08
C ASP A 264 56.38 3.09 35.38
N LYS A 265 55.11 3.50 35.52
CA LYS A 265 53.95 2.87 34.88
C LYS A 265 52.98 3.94 34.37
N PRO A 266 53.24 4.51 33.18
CA PRO A 266 52.37 5.51 32.58
C PRO A 266 50.96 4.95 32.36
N ASP A 267 49.94 5.79 32.53
CA ASP A 267 48.54 5.37 32.37
C ASP A 267 48.21 5.13 30.90
N GLU A 268 47.92 3.87 30.56
CA GLU A 268 47.67 3.47 29.18
C GLU A 268 46.45 4.14 28.56
N LYS A 269 45.40 4.42 29.36
CA LYS A 269 44.18 5.06 28.87
C LYS A 269 44.44 6.49 28.44
N SER A 270 45.22 7.22 29.23
CA SER A 270 45.60 8.61 28.97
C SER A 270 46.50 8.70 27.73
N ILE A 271 47.49 7.80 27.61
CA ILE A 271 48.33 7.71 26.40
C ILE A 271 47.51 7.34 25.17
N MET A 272 46.63 6.33 25.24
CA MET A 272 45.75 5.96 24.12
C MET A 272 44.86 7.12 23.69
N THR A 273 44.32 7.88 24.65
CA THR A 273 43.47 9.06 24.38
C THR A 273 44.22 10.12 23.58
N TYR A 274 45.48 10.37 23.95
CA TYR A 274 46.32 11.35 23.26
C TYR A 274 46.80 10.84 21.90
N VAL A 275 47.29 9.60 21.81
CA VAL A 275 47.76 9.00 20.55
C VAL A 275 46.66 8.90 19.51
N ALA A 276 45.43 8.59 19.93
CA ALA A 276 44.29 8.57 19.01
C ALA A 276 43.97 9.95 18.40
N GLN A 277 44.44 11.06 18.98
CA GLN A 277 44.33 12.39 18.33
C GLN A 277 45.22 12.50 17.10
N PHE A 278 46.39 11.86 17.10
CA PHE A 278 47.27 11.84 15.92
C PHE A 278 46.60 11.10 14.76
N LEU A 279 46.01 9.93 15.03
CA LEU A 279 45.23 9.18 14.03
C LEU A 279 44.01 9.98 13.54
N LYS A 280 43.33 10.73 14.43
CA LYS A 280 42.17 11.55 14.06
C LYS A 280 42.53 12.66 13.07
N HIS A 281 43.62 13.37 13.33
CA HIS A 281 44.03 14.52 12.50
C HIS A 281 44.79 14.07 11.25
N TYR A 282 45.46 12.91 11.31
CA TYR A 282 46.28 12.36 10.22
C TYR A 282 46.00 10.86 10.02
N PRO A 283 44.82 10.48 9.47
CA PRO A 283 44.43 9.09 9.29
C PRO A 283 45.26 8.35 8.22
N ASP A 284 45.66 9.05 7.15
CA ASP A 284 46.38 8.49 5.99
C ASP A 284 47.76 9.12 5.80
N ILE A 285 48.74 8.62 6.56
CA ILE A 285 50.13 9.07 6.51
C ILE A 285 50.85 8.63 5.21
N HIS A 286 50.18 7.86 4.34
CA HIS A 286 50.75 7.30 3.11
C HIS A 286 50.22 7.87 1.79
N ASN A 287 49.39 8.92 1.83
CA ASN A 287 49.00 9.69 0.64
C ASN A 287 49.73 11.05 0.52
N ALA A 288 50.73 11.30 1.37
CA ALA A 288 51.56 12.52 1.31
C ALA A 288 52.69 12.44 0.27
N GLY A 289 52.72 11.40 -0.57
CA GLY A 289 53.66 11.27 -1.68
C GLY A 289 52.97 10.82 -2.95
N THR A 290 52.78 11.76 -3.87
CA THR A 290 52.36 11.59 -5.28
C THR A 290 50.87 11.22 -5.51
N ASP A 291 50.17 12.12 -6.21
CA ASP A 291 48.81 12.01 -6.80
C ASP A 291 47.56 12.01 -5.90
N GLY A 292 47.40 13.02 -5.06
CA GLY A 292 46.11 13.30 -4.39
C GLY A 292 45.83 14.74 -3.97
N GLN A 293 46.72 15.70 -4.30
CA GLN A 293 46.53 17.12 -3.94
C GLN A 293 45.80 17.95 -5.01
N GLU A 294 45.54 17.41 -6.20
CA GLU A 294 44.74 18.08 -7.23
C GLU A 294 43.23 17.88 -6.98
N ASP A 295 42.80 16.66 -6.64
CA ASP A 295 41.38 16.30 -6.46
C ASP A 295 40.72 17.00 -5.24
N ASP A 296 41.42 17.07 -4.10
CA ASP A 296 40.88 17.69 -2.87
C ASP A 296 40.91 19.25 -2.91
N ARG A 297 41.65 19.82 -3.88
CA ARG A 297 41.57 21.26 -4.24
C ARG A 297 40.44 21.51 -5.24
N GLU A 298 40.28 20.66 -6.25
CA GLU A 298 39.20 20.74 -7.23
C GLU A 298 37.83 20.58 -6.56
N ASP A 299 37.65 19.60 -5.68
CA ASP A 299 36.38 19.40 -4.96
C ASP A 299 36.03 20.60 -4.08
N ARG A 300 37.00 21.15 -3.33
CA ARG A 300 36.80 22.38 -2.55
C ARG A 300 36.49 23.59 -3.42
N LEU A 301 37.09 23.68 -4.61
CA LEU A 301 36.79 24.72 -5.59
C LEU A 301 35.37 24.55 -6.15
N ILE A 302 34.92 23.32 -6.45
CA ILE A 302 33.57 23.00 -6.91
C ILE A 302 32.53 23.35 -5.83
N PHE A 303 32.76 22.99 -4.56
CA PHE A 303 31.84 23.36 -3.48
C PHE A 303 31.76 24.89 -3.29
N LYS A 304 32.89 25.59 -3.39
CA LYS A 304 32.95 27.05 -3.29
C LYS A 304 32.26 27.74 -4.47
N GLU A 305 32.51 27.28 -5.69
CA GLU A 305 31.87 27.78 -6.91
C GLU A 305 30.36 27.57 -6.86
N MET A 306 29.92 26.37 -6.46
CA MET A 306 28.52 26.04 -6.34
C MET A 306 27.83 26.88 -5.26
N LYS A 307 28.46 27.09 -4.11
CA LYS A 307 27.95 27.98 -3.07
C LYS A 307 27.80 29.42 -3.58
N VAL A 308 28.79 29.94 -4.29
CA VAL A 308 28.73 31.30 -4.87
C VAL A 308 27.60 31.40 -5.90
N TRP A 309 27.40 30.38 -6.73
CA TRP A 309 26.29 30.31 -7.67
C TRP A 309 24.94 30.32 -6.94
N ILE A 310 24.77 29.48 -5.90
CA ILE A 310 23.53 29.42 -5.09
C ILE A 310 23.23 30.77 -4.44
N GLU A 311 24.23 31.41 -3.83
CA GLU A 311 24.06 32.73 -3.20
C GLU A 311 23.75 33.84 -4.22
N GLN A 312 24.34 33.78 -5.41
CA GLN A 312 24.03 34.70 -6.49
C GLN A 312 22.61 34.48 -7.01
N PHE A 313 22.23 33.23 -7.23
CA PHE A 313 20.88 32.82 -7.62
C PHE A 313 19.84 33.28 -6.60
N GLU A 314 20.11 33.14 -5.30
CA GLU A 314 19.24 33.63 -4.20
C GLU A 314 19.00 35.15 -4.27
N ARG A 315 20.07 35.93 -4.55
CA ARG A 315 19.99 37.39 -4.70
C ARG A 315 19.17 37.78 -5.94
N ASP A 316 19.40 37.12 -7.06
CA ASP A 316 18.71 37.40 -8.32
C ASP A 316 17.23 37.02 -8.24
N LEU A 317 16.93 35.86 -7.63
CA LEU A 317 15.58 35.41 -7.30
C LEU A 317 14.84 36.45 -6.46
N THR A 318 15.48 36.95 -5.40
CA THR A 318 14.89 37.96 -4.51
C THR A 318 14.63 39.28 -5.23
N ARG A 319 15.54 39.70 -6.12
CA ARG A 319 15.35 40.91 -6.92
C ARG A 319 14.17 40.77 -7.88
N ALA A 320 14.04 39.63 -8.55
CA ALA A 320 12.95 39.33 -9.47
C ALA A 320 11.58 39.31 -8.77
N GLN A 321 11.50 38.78 -7.55
CA GLN A 321 10.28 38.76 -6.74
C GLN A 321 9.78 40.16 -6.35
N MET A 322 10.67 41.15 -6.24
CA MET A 322 10.32 42.53 -5.85
C MET A 322 9.85 43.41 -7.01
N VAL A 323 9.94 42.94 -8.27
CA VAL A 323 9.50 43.72 -9.44
C VAL A 323 7.96 43.68 -9.53
N GLU A 324 7.33 44.86 -9.54
CA GLU A 324 5.89 44.97 -9.77
C GLU A 324 5.54 44.79 -11.25
N SER A 325 4.69 43.81 -11.54
CA SER A 325 4.15 43.49 -12.87
C SER A 325 2.82 42.74 -12.75
N ASN A 326 2.16 42.46 -13.88
CA ASN A 326 0.91 41.68 -13.91
C ASN A 326 1.16 40.19 -13.58
N LEU A 327 0.09 39.42 -13.31
CA LEU A 327 0.20 38.01 -12.90
C LEU A 327 0.93 37.12 -13.92
N GLN A 328 0.73 37.37 -15.22
CA GLN A 328 1.39 36.62 -16.29
C GLN A 328 2.90 36.83 -16.26
N ASP A 329 3.36 38.09 -16.20
CA ASP A 329 4.78 38.42 -16.20
C ASP A 329 5.48 37.92 -14.93
N LYS A 330 4.81 38.01 -13.78
CA LYS A 330 5.29 37.46 -12.51
C LYS A 330 5.49 35.94 -12.59
N TYR A 331 4.53 35.22 -13.18
CA TYR A 331 4.61 33.77 -13.31
C TYR A 331 5.69 33.34 -14.31
N GLN A 332 5.83 34.05 -15.44
CA GLN A 332 6.91 33.79 -16.41
C GLN A 332 8.29 34.01 -15.79
N SER A 333 8.45 35.05 -14.97
CA SER A 333 9.68 35.28 -14.21
C SER A 333 9.98 34.11 -13.27
N PHE A 334 9.00 33.67 -12.48
CA PHE A 334 9.15 32.48 -11.63
C PHE A 334 9.54 31.22 -12.42
N LYS A 335 8.87 30.96 -13.55
CA LYS A 335 9.15 29.79 -14.42
C LYS A 335 10.59 29.82 -14.93
N HIS A 336 11.10 30.99 -15.31
CA HIS A 336 12.50 31.15 -15.71
C HIS A 336 13.47 30.72 -14.60
N PHE A 337 13.26 31.19 -13.37
CA PHE A 337 14.10 30.79 -12.23
C PHE A 337 13.92 29.31 -11.86
N ARG A 338 12.70 28.77 -11.93
CA ARG A 338 12.42 27.34 -11.68
C ARG A 338 13.19 26.44 -12.66
N VAL A 339 13.26 26.80 -13.95
CA VAL A 339 14.06 26.05 -14.94
C VAL A 339 15.54 26.08 -14.58
N GLN A 340 16.09 27.25 -14.22
CA GLN A 340 17.50 27.34 -13.81
C GLN A 340 17.81 26.54 -12.54
N TYR A 341 16.89 26.55 -11.57
CA TYR A 341 16.98 25.74 -10.36
C TYR A 341 17.00 24.24 -10.72
N GLU A 342 16.07 23.76 -11.53
CA GLU A 342 15.99 22.35 -11.95
C GLU A 342 17.21 21.90 -12.75
N MET A 343 17.79 22.76 -13.59
CA MET A 343 19.03 22.48 -14.32
C MET A 343 20.23 22.21 -13.40
N LYS A 344 20.26 22.86 -12.22
CA LYS A 344 21.34 22.71 -11.23
C LYS A 344 21.02 21.71 -10.12
N ARG A 345 19.75 21.36 -9.91
CA ARG A 345 19.29 20.49 -8.82
C ARG A 345 20.06 19.18 -8.73
N LYS A 346 20.13 18.40 -9.82
CA LYS A 346 20.80 17.09 -9.80
C LYS A 346 22.29 17.18 -9.45
N GLN A 347 22.97 18.21 -9.96
CA GLN A 347 24.39 18.44 -9.70
C GLN A 347 24.61 18.75 -8.21
N ILE A 348 23.75 19.60 -7.64
CA ILE A 348 23.84 20.01 -6.23
C ILE A 348 23.43 18.88 -5.29
N GLU A 349 22.33 18.18 -5.59
CA GLU A 349 21.84 17.02 -4.82
C GLU A 349 22.89 15.92 -4.74
N HIS A 350 23.63 15.67 -5.81
CA HIS A 350 24.74 14.72 -5.81
C HIS A 350 25.91 15.19 -4.95
N LEU A 351 26.29 16.48 -5.06
CA LEU A 351 27.39 17.08 -4.28
C LEU A 351 27.12 17.09 -2.77
N ILE A 352 25.85 17.21 -2.35
CA ILE A 352 25.46 17.23 -0.94
C ILE A 352 25.10 15.84 -0.38
N GLN A 353 25.38 14.75 -1.11
CA GLN A 353 25.26 13.40 -0.58
C GLN A 353 26.44 13.07 0.35
N PRO A 354 26.23 12.35 1.47
CA PRO A 354 27.31 11.92 2.34
C PRO A 354 28.30 11.05 1.57
N LEU A 355 29.57 11.48 1.50
CA LEU A 355 30.65 10.72 0.85
C LEU A 355 31.02 9.45 1.64
N HIS A 356 30.64 9.37 2.92
CA HIS A 356 30.94 8.26 3.82
C HIS A 356 29.69 7.48 4.26
N ARG A 357 29.86 6.18 4.52
CA ARG A 357 28.80 5.25 4.99
C ARG A 357 28.21 5.59 6.36
N ASP A 358 28.78 6.56 7.08
CA ASP A 358 28.27 7.02 8.38
C ASP A 358 27.13 8.04 8.24
N GLY A 359 26.85 8.51 7.02
CA GLY A 359 25.79 9.46 6.71
C GLY A 359 26.10 10.91 7.09
N LYS A 360 27.33 11.25 7.50
CA LYS A 360 27.72 12.62 7.88
C LYS A 360 28.23 13.42 6.67
N LEU A 361 27.84 14.69 6.59
CA LEU A 361 28.31 15.63 5.56
C LEU A 361 29.61 16.31 6.00
N SER A 362 30.50 16.59 5.04
CA SER A 362 31.63 17.50 5.29
C SER A 362 31.14 18.92 5.59
N LEU A 363 31.99 19.77 6.18
CA LEU A 363 31.62 21.16 6.47
C LEU A 363 31.21 21.93 5.21
N ASP A 364 31.95 21.75 4.11
CA ASP A 364 31.66 22.41 2.83
C ASP A 364 30.37 21.88 2.20
N GLN A 365 30.13 20.55 2.25
CA GLN A 365 28.87 19.95 1.83
C GLN A 365 27.68 20.47 2.65
N ALA A 366 27.83 20.62 3.97
CA ALA A 366 26.80 21.14 4.84
C ALA A 366 26.50 22.63 4.56
N LEU A 367 27.51 23.45 4.24
CA LEU A 367 27.32 24.86 3.88
C LEU A 367 26.65 25.04 2.51
N VAL A 368 27.01 24.21 1.53
CA VAL A 368 26.34 24.15 0.22
C VAL A 368 24.90 23.69 0.39
N LYS A 369 24.66 22.60 1.15
CA LYS A 369 23.33 22.10 1.49
C LYS A 369 22.48 23.17 2.16
N GLN A 370 22.99 23.84 3.18
CA GLN A 370 22.25 24.90 3.88
C GLN A 370 21.86 26.05 2.92
N SER A 371 22.76 26.43 2.02
CA SER A 371 22.49 27.50 1.05
C SER A 371 21.48 27.04 0.00
N TRP A 372 21.57 25.79 -0.45
CA TRP A 372 20.63 25.15 -1.35
C TRP A 372 19.23 25.05 -0.74
N ASP A 373 19.13 24.63 0.52
CA ASP A 373 17.87 24.53 1.26
C ASP A 373 17.18 25.91 1.39
N ARG A 374 17.96 26.99 1.61
CA ARG A 374 17.43 28.36 1.62
C ARG A 374 16.84 28.77 0.27
N VAL A 375 17.57 28.53 -0.83
CA VAL A 375 17.08 28.82 -2.19
C VAL A 375 15.84 27.99 -2.51
N THR A 376 15.86 26.70 -2.17
CA THR A 376 14.74 25.78 -2.36
C THR A 376 13.50 26.28 -1.64
N SER A 377 13.62 26.62 -0.35
CA SER A 377 12.53 27.18 0.45
C SER A 377 12.01 28.48 -0.15
N ARG A 378 12.89 29.38 -0.61
CA ARG A 378 12.50 30.70 -1.12
C ARG A 378 11.80 30.62 -2.48
N LEU A 379 12.28 29.76 -3.38
CA LEU A 379 11.65 29.48 -4.66
C LEU A 379 10.26 28.85 -4.45
N PHE A 380 10.16 27.93 -3.49
CA PHE A 380 8.92 27.29 -3.10
C PHE A 380 7.92 28.30 -2.51
N ASP A 381 8.36 29.15 -1.57
CA ASP A 381 7.55 30.22 -1.00
C ASP A 381 7.02 31.19 -2.07
N TRP A 382 7.85 31.52 -3.06
CA TRP A 382 7.43 32.37 -4.17
C TRP A 382 6.33 31.71 -5.01
N HIS A 383 6.44 30.42 -5.32
CA HIS A 383 5.40 29.65 -6.02
C HIS A 383 4.07 29.68 -5.27
N ILE A 384 4.10 29.45 -3.95
CA ILE A 384 2.90 29.51 -3.09
C ILE A 384 2.26 30.88 -3.12
N GLN A 385 3.06 31.94 -3.04
CA GLN A 385 2.56 33.31 -3.05
C GLN A 385 1.89 33.63 -4.39
N LEU A 386 2.46 33.17 -5.51
CA LEU A 386 1.86 33.34 -6.84
C LEU A 386 0.52 32.63 -6.94
N ASP A 387 0.41 31.40 -6.45
CA ASP A 387 -0.85 30.66 -6.42
C ASP A 387 -1.88 31.31 -5.50
N LYS A 388 -1.49 31.71 -4.28
CA LYS A 388 -2.37 32.40 -3.32
C LYS A 388 -2.87 33.75 -3.83
N SER A 389 -2.11 34.40 -4.72
CA SER A 389 -2.46 35.69 -5.32
C SER A 389 -3.49 35.56 -6.44
N LEU A 390 -3.86 34.35 -6.85
CA LEU A 390 -4.90 34.12 -7.85
C LEU A 390 -6.30 34.46 -7.30
N PRO A 391 -7.24 34.91 -8.16
CA PRO A 391 -8.59 35.24 -7.73
C PRO A 391 -9.30 34.05 -7.08
N ALA A 392 -10.11 34.31 -6.04
CA ALA A 392 -10.92 33.26 -5.41
C ALA A 392 -11.96 32.69 -6.40
N PRO A 393 -12.16 31.35 -6.45
CA PRO A 393 -11.69 30.37 -5.48
C PRO A 393 -10.31 29.75 -5.80
N LEU A 394 -9.67 30.11 -6.92
CA LEU A 394 -8.43 29.48 -7.37
C LEU A 394 -7.24 29.71 -6.42
N GLY A 395 -7.13 30.89 -5.82
CA GLY A 395 -6.10 31.14 -4.80
C GLY A 395 -6.26 30.29 -3.53
N THR A 396 -7.50 30.00 -3.13
CA THR A 396 -7.80 29.07 -2.02
C THR A 396 -7.43 27.64 -2.40
N ILE A 397 -7.70 27.23 -3.64
CA ILE A 397 -7.33 25.93 -4.18
C ILE A 397 -5.81 25.77 -4.22
N GLY A 398 -5.06 26.77 -4.71
CA GLY A 398 -3.60 26.73 -4.72
C GLY A 398 -2.98 26.64 -3.31
N ALA A 399 -3.56 27.35 -2.34
CA ALA A 399 -3.15 27.26 -0.93
C ALA A 399 -3.43 25.89 -0.30
N TRP A 400 -4.48 25.20 -0.73
CA TRP A 400 -4.78 23.84 -0.29
C TRP A 400 -3.86 22.83 -0.99
N LEU A 401 -3.69 22.95 -2.31
CA LEU A 401 -2.86 22.05 -3.13
C LEU A 401 -1.44 21.98 -2.58
N TYR A 402 -0.90 23.14 -2.22
CA TYR A 402 0.36 23.25 -1.51
C TYR A 402 0.42 22.42 -0.21
N ARG A 403 -0.56 22.61 0.67
CA ARG A 403 -0.60 21.91 1.96
C ARG A 403 -0.66 20.40 1.73
N ALA A 404 -1.43 19.95 0.73
CA ALA A 404 -1.53 18.55 0.37
C ALA A 404 -0.17 17.99 -0.10
N GLU A 405 0.54 18.70 -0.98
CA GLU A 405 1.87 18.26 -1.43
C GLU A 405 2.90 18.18 -0.31
N VAL A 406 2.90 19.16 0.60
CA VAL A 406 3.80 19.15 1.77
C VAL A 406 3.49 17.94 2.64
N ALA A 407 2.21 17.65 2.91
CA ALA A 407 1.80 16.48 3.67
C ALA A 407 2.25 15.16 3.02
N LEU A 408 2.14 15.05 1.70
CA LEU A 408 2.56 13.86 0.93
C LEU A 408 4.08 13.68 0.82
N ARG A 409 4.84 14.75 1.02
CA ARG A 409 6.32 14.74 0.99
C ARG A 409 6.94 14.78 2.40
N GLU A 410 6.12 14.80 3.44
CA GLU A 410 6.62 14.92 4.81
C GLU A 410 7.35 13.63 5.22
N GLU A 411 8.63 13.75 5.55
CA GLU A 411 9.41 12.70 6.18
C GLU A 411 9.15 12.69 7.69
N ILE A 412 8.66 11.56 8.20
CA ILE A 412 8.38 11.43 9.63
C ILE A 412 9.68 11.18 10.38
N THR A 413 9.98 12.04 11.35
CA THR A 413 11.09 11.83 12.26
C THR A 413 10.77 10.67 13.21
N ILE A 414 11.48 9.55 13.04
CA ILE A 414 11.39 8.39 13.92
C ILE A 414 12.06 8.74 15.25
N GLN A 415 11.30 8.66 16.35
CA GLN A 415 11.81 8.88 17.69
C GLN A 415 12.34 7.57 18.28
N GLN A 416 13.18 7.63 19.31
CA GLN A 416 13.69 6.41 19.96
C GLN A 416 12.60 5.64 20.69
N VAL A 417 11.60 6.34 21.23
CA VAL A 417 10.45 5.71 21.89
C VAL A 417 9.40 5.38 20.83
N HIS A 418 9.13 4.09 20.65
CA HIS A 418 8.19 3.60 19.64
C HIS A 418 6.75 4.11 19.88
N GLU A 419 6.33 4.27 21.13
CA GLU A 419 5.02 4.81 21.48
C GLU A 419 4.85 6.27 21.05
N GLU A 420 5.83 7.12 21.34
CA GLU A 420 5.81 8.53 20.93
C GLU A 420 5.89 8.67 19.41
N THR A 421 6.62 7.77 18.74
CA THR A 421 6.67 7.66 17.28
C THR A 421 5.30 7.31 16.72
N ALA A 422 4.65 6.26 17.21
CA ALA A 422 3.30 5.86 16.79
C ALA A 422 2.28 6.98 17.02
N ASN A 423 2.30 7.63 18.18
CA ASN A 423 1.40 8.75 18.49
C ASN A 423 1.65 9.98 17.58
N THR A 424 2.91 10.22 17.20
CA THR A 424 3.25 11.30 16.25
C THR A 424 2.76 10.97 14.85
N ILE A 425 2.99 9.74 14.39
CA ILE A 425 2.49 9.25 13.09
C ILE A 425 0.98 9.32 13.06
N GLN A 426 0.29 8.83 14.10
CA GLN A 426 -1.17 8.89 14.20
C GLN A 426 -1.67 10.32 14.09
N ARG A 427 -1.12 11.26 14.87
CA ARG A 427 -1.54 12.67 14.79
C ARG A 427 -1.36 13.25 13.37
N LYS A 428 -0.27 12.88 12.70
CA LYS A 428 0.02 13.31 11.33
C LYS A 428 -0.90 12.66 10.30
N LEU A 429 -1.15 11.36 10.44
CA LEU A 429 -2.09 10.61 9.61
C LEU A 429 -3.48 11.25 9.66
N GLU A 430 -3.99 11.57 10.85
CA GLU A 430 -5.29 12.19 11.03
C GLU A 430 -5.33 13.60 10.41
N GLN A 431 -4.25 14.38 10.56
CA GLN A 431 -4.11 15.68 9.87
C GLN A 431 -4.10 15.53 8.34
N HIS A 432 -3.42 14.52 7.82
CA HIS A 432 -3.32 14.27 6.38
C HIS A 432 -4.65 13.77 5.81
N LYS A 433 -5.37 12.90 6.53
CA LYS A 433 -6.73 12.45 6.17
C LYS A 433 -7.70 13.63 6.08
N ASP A 434 -7.73 14.49 7.11
CA ASP A 434 -8.61 15.67 7.12
C ASP A 434 -8.28 16.66 5.99
N LEU A 435 -7.00 16.82 5.67
CA LEU A 435 -6.56 17.68 4.56
C LEU A 435 -6.95 17.11 3.18
N LEU A 436 -6.80 15.80 2.99
CA LEU A 436 -6.99 15.13 1.70
C LEU A 436 -8.45 14.73 1.42
N GLN A 437 -9.33 14.74 2.42
CA GLN A 437 -10.76 14.39 2.24
C GLN A 437 -11.48 15.26 1.20
N ASN A 438 -11.03 16.51 0.99
CA ASN A 438 -11.65 17.47 0.07
C ASN A 438 -11.02 17.48 -1.34
N THR A 439 -10.15 16.52 -1.65
CA THR A 439 -9.40 16.48 -2.92
C THR A 439 -10.33 16.54 -4.15
N ASP A 440 -11.42 15.76 -4.16
CA ASP A 440 -12.35 15.72 -5.30
C ASP A 440 -13.16 17.01 -5.48
N ALA A 441 -13.50 17.69 -4.38
CA ALA A 441 -14.19 18.97 -4.44
C ALA A 441 -13.29 20.05 -5.04
N HIS A 442 -12.03 20.13 -4.57
CA HIS A 442 -11.03 21.05 -5.11
C HIS A 442 -10.68 20.72 -6.56
N LYS A 443 -10.56 19.44 -6.91
CA LYS A 443 -10.28 18.98 -8.28
C LYS A 443 -11.41 19.35 -9.24
N ARG A 444 -12.68 19.18 -8.86
CA ARG A 444 -13.82 19.60 -9.69
C ARG A 444 -13.88 21.11 -9.89
N ALA A 445 -13.71 21.88 -8.82
CA ALA A 445 -13.67 23.35 -8.90
C ALA A 445 -12.51 23.84 -9.78
N PHE A 446 -11.34 23.21 -9.67
CA PHE A 446 -10.19 23.50 -10.52
C PHE A 446 -10.43 23.14 -11.99
N HIS A 447 -11.01 21.98 -12.30
CA HIS A 447 -11.29 21.56 -13.68
C HIS A 447 -12.22 22.52 -14.42
N GLU A 448 -13.21 23.07 -13.73
CA GLU A 448 -14.12 24.05 -14.33
C GLU A 448 -13.38 25.35 -14.69
N ILE A 449 -12.53 25.84 -13.78
CA ILE A 449 -11.70 27.03 -14.00
C ILE A 449 -10.63 26.79 -15.07
N TYR A 450 -10.07 25.59 -15.11
CA TYR A 450 -9.07 25.19 -16.10
C TYR A 450 -9.65 25.24 -17.52
N ARG A 451 -10.95 24.90 -17.70
CA ARG A 451 -11.65 25.04 -19.00
C ARG A 451 -11.92 26.50 -19.38
N THR A 452 -12.35 27.33 -18.43
CA THR A 452 -12.69 28.73 -18.70
C THR A 452 -11.47 29.65 -18.80
N ARG A 453 -10.29 29.18 -18.35
CA ARG A 453 -8.99 29.92 -18.31
C ARG A 453 -9.08 31.29 -17.60
N SER A 454 -10.13 31.50 -16.81
CA SER A 454 -10.44 32.77 -16.16
C SER A 454 -11.31 32.57 -14.92
N VAL A 455 -11.17 33.47 -13.96
CA VAL A 455 -11.97 33.50 -12.72
C VAL A 455 -12.57 34.89 -12.59
N ASN A 456 -13.91 34.99 -12.53
CA ASN A 456 -14.63 36.28 -12.46
C ASN A 456 -14.21 37.29 -13.55
N GLY A 457 -13.89 36.81 -14.76
CA GLY A 457 -13.43 37.63 -15.88
C GLY A 457 -11.95 38.04 -15.83
N ILE A 458 -11.20 37.66 -14.79
CA ILE A 458 -9.75 37.86 -14.71
C ILE A 458 -9.06 36.67 -15.40
N PRO A 459 -8.28 36.89 -16.47
CA PRO A 459 -7.54 35.82 -17.12
C PRO A 459 -6.43 35.29 -16.21
N VAL A 460 -6.29 33.97 -16.15
CA VAL A 460 -5.26 33.29 -15.36
C VAL A 460 -4.14 32.82 -16.28
N PRO A 461 -2.86 32.92 -15.89
CA PRO A 461 -1.74 32.44 -16.70
C PRO A 461 -1.90 30.96 -17.11
N PRO A 462 -1.89 30.61 -18.41
CA PRO A 462 -2.06 29.23 -18.87
C PRO A 462 -1.01 28.28 -18.32
N ASP A 463 0.25 28.74 -18.25
CA ASP A 463 1.38 27.97 -17.70
C ASP A 463 1.20 27.65 -16.21
N GLN A 464 0.59 28.57 -15.45
CA GLN A 464 0.31 28.36 -14.03
C GLN A 464 -0.81 27.35 -13.82
N LEU A 465 -1.85 27.40 -14.67
CA LEU A 465 -2.91 26.39 -14.66
C LEU A 465 -2.36 25.01 -15.03
N GLU A 466 -1.41 24.90 -15.94
CA GLU A 466 -0.77 23.63 -16.29
C GLU A 466 0.06 23.07 -15.13
N ASP A 467 0.92 23.90 -14.54
CA ASP A 467 1.71 23.53 -13.36
C ASP A 467 0.82 23.09 -12.18
N MET A 468 -0.30 23.79 -11.94
CA MET A 468 -1.28 23.37 -10.93
C MET A 468 -1.96 22.05 -11.30
N ALA A 469 -2.21 21.78 -12.58
CA ALA A 469 -2.82 20.52 -13.03
C ALA A 469 -1.89 19.32 -12.82
N GLU A 470 -0.59 19.45 -13.12
CA GLU A 470 0.43 18.43 -12.84
C GLU A 470 0.52 18.10 -11.34
N ARG A 471 0.49 19.16 -10.51
CA ARG A 471 0.51 19.04 -9.04
C ARG A 471 -0.75 18.37 -8.50
N PHE A 472 -1.92 18.69 -9.06
CA PHE A 472 -3.16 17.99 -8.75
C PHE A 472 -3.11 16.50 -9.13
N HIS A 473 -2.48 16.17 -10.26
CA HIS A 473 -2.25 14.79 -10.65
C HIS A 473 -1.36 14.07 -9.62
N PHE A 474 -0.24 14.67 -9.21
CA PHE A 474 0.63 14.13 -8.15
C PHE A 474 -0.11 13.87 -6.83
N VAL A 475 -0.90 14.85 -6.36
CA VAL A 475 -1.69 14.70 -5.13
C VAL A 475 -2.73 13.59 -5.29
N SER A 476 -3.42 13.53 -6.44
CA SER A 476 -4.41 12.49 -6.72
C SER A 476 -3.78 11.10 -6.76
N SER A 477 -2.64 10.93 -7.42
CA SER A 477 -2.00 9.62 -7.63
C SER A 477 -1.28 9.08 -6.39
N THR A 478 -0.84 9.97 -5.49
CA THR A 478 0.08 9.59 -4.38
C THR A 478 -0.64 9.57 -3.03
N SER A 479 -1.81 10.20 -2.91
CA SER A 479 -2.55 10.34 -1.65
C SER A 479 -2.89 9.01 -0.98
N GLU A 480 -3.48 8.08 -1.73
CA GLU A 480 -3.86 6.76 -1.19
C GLU A 480 -2.64 5.97 -0.70
N LEU A 481 -1.58 5.90 -1.52
CA LEU A 481 -0.35 5.21 -1.16
C LEU A 481 0.32 5.82 0.08
N HIS A 482 0.35 7.15 0.18
CA HIS A 482 0.89 7.85 1.35
C HIS A 482 0.11 7.52 2.62
N LEU A 483 -1.22 7.57 2.57
CA LEU A 483 -2.07 7.25 3.72
C LEU A 483 -1.87 5.78 4.16
N MET A 484 -1.80 4.85 3.21
CA MET A 484 -1.51 3.44 3.51
C MET A 484 -0.13 3.25 4.15
N LYS A 485 0.89 3.94 3.65
CA LYS A 485 2.24 3.91 4.23
C LYS A 485 2.23 4.47 5.66
N MET A 486 1.52 5.57 5.90
CA MET A 486 1.42 6.18 7.22
C MET A 486 0.66 5.29 8.21
N GLU A 487 -0.43 4.64 7.80
CA GLU A 487 -1.14 3.64 8.61
C GLU A 487 -0.26 2.44 8.96
N PHE A 488 0.47 1.92 7.97
CA PHE A 488 1.44 0.85 8.20
C PHE A 488 2.52 1.26 9.22
N LEU A 489 3.11 2.44 9.05
CA LEU A 489 4.16 2.93 9.96
C LEU A 489 3.61 3.13 11.38
N GLU A 490 2.40 3.66 11.53
CA GLU A 490 1.76 3.83 12.83
C GLU A 490 1.66 2.49 13.56
N LEU A 491 1.04 1.50 12.90
CA LEU A 491 0.80 0.18 13.46
C LEU A 491 2.10 -0.58 13.71
N LYS A 492 3.10 -0.41 12.84
CA LYS A 492 4.45 -0.96 13.00
C LYS A 492 5.06 -0.49 14.32
N TYR A 493 5.06 0.81 14.57
CA TYR A 493 5.63 1.37 15.80
C TYR A 493 4.73 1.12 17.02
N ARG A 494 3.41 1.02 16.85
CA ARG A 494 2.49 0.62 17.91
C ARG A 494 2.79 -0.80 18.39
N LEU A 495 2.98 -1.73 17.48
CA LEU A 495 3.29 -3.12 17.79
C LEU A 495 4.67 -3.26 18.46
N LEU A 496 5.68 -2.53 17.96
CA LEU A 496 7.00 -2.45 18.60
C LEU A 496 6.94 -1.87 20.01
N SER A 497 6.08 -0.87 20.25
CA SER A 497 5.83 -0.33 21.59
C SER A 497 5.27 -1.39 22.54
N LEU A 498 4.30 -2.19 22.08
CA LEU A 498 3.76 -3.31 22.88
C LEU A 498 4.85 -4.34 23.21
N LEU A 499 5.70 -4.71 22.25
CA LEU A 499 6.83 -5.62 22.51
C LEU A 499 7.77 -5.08 23.57
N VAL A 500 8.21 -3.83 23.44
CA VAL A 500 9.11 -3.19 24.42
C VAL A 500 8.44 -3.08 25.79
N LEU A 501 7.15 -2.79 25.84
CA LEU A 501 6.38 -2.74 27.08
C LEU A 501 6.32 -4.11 27.76
N ALA A 502 6.05 -5.18 27.01
CA ALA A 502 6.07 -6.55 27.51
C ALA A 502 7.45 -6.96 28.02
N GLU A 503 8.52 -6.65 27.29
CA GLU A 503 9.91 -6.92 27.73
C GLU A 503 10.26 -6.15 29.01
N SER A 504 9.84 -4.89 29.11
CA SER A 504 10.05 -4.07 30.30
C SER A 504 9.33 -4.64 31.52
N LYS A 505 8.06 -5.04 31.35
CA LYS A 505 7.27 -5.68 32.40
C LYS A 505 7.85 -7.02 32.82
N LEU A 506 8.23 -7.86 31.87
CA LEU A 506 8.88 -9.13 32.13
C LEU A 506 10.13 -8.96 32.99
N LYS A 507 11.03 -8.03 32.62
CA LYS A 507 12.22 -7.71 33.42
C LYS A 507 11.89 -7.25 34.84
N SER A 508 10.76 -6.56 35.03
CA SER A 508 10.32 -6.12 36.36
C SER A 508 9.74 -7.25 37.22
N TRP A 509 9.27 -8.34 36.61
CA TRP A 509 8.69 -9.48 37.34
C TRP A 509 9.69 -10.61 37.61
N ILE A 510 10.68 -10.82 36.73
CA ILE A 510 11.73 -11.86 36.91
C ILE A 510 12.92 -11.31 37.72
N ILE A 511 12.63 -10.53 38.76
CA ILE A 511 13.64 -10.08 39.72
C ILE A 511 13.82 -11.13 40.82
N LYS A 512 14.86 -10.99 41.65
CA LYS A 512 14.92 -11.72 42.92
C LYS A 512 13.81 -11.23 43.84
N TYR A 513 13.11 -12.15 44.48
CA TYR A 513 11.88 -11.87 45.19
C TYR A 513 12.10 -11.36 46.62
N GLY A 514 11.19 -10.50 47.09
CA GLY A 514 11.20 -10.02 48.47
C GLY A 514 10.46 -10.95 49.44
N ARG A 515 9.96 -10.36 50.53
CA ARG A 515 9.03 -11.03 51.45
C ARG A 515 7.68 -11.29 50.77
N ARG A 516 6.89 -12.22 51.32
CA ARG A 516 5.57 -12.63 50.81
C ARG A 516 4.71 -11.48 50.27
N GLU A 517 4.47 -10.44 51.06
CA GLU A 517 3.62 -9.30 50.70
C GLU A 517 4.11 -8.60 49.42
N SER A 518 5.43 -8.47 49.25
CA SER A 518 6.02 -7.88 48.04
C SER A 518 5.80 -8.76 46.80
N VAL A 519 5.83 -10.09 46.97
CA VAL A 519 5.57 -11.04 45.88
C VAL A 519 4.09 -11.07 45.50
N GLU A 520 3.18 -10.99 46.47
CA GLU A 520 1.74 -10.84 46.22
C GLU A 520 1.44 -9.56 45.44
N GLN A 521 2.13 -8.46 45.76
CA GLN A 521 2.00 -7.20 45.03
C GLN A 521 2.50 -7.29 43.58
N LEU A 522 3.58 -8.06 43.33
CA LEU A 522 4.04 -8.37 41.97
C LEU A 522 3.03 -9.24 41.21
N LEU A 523 2.43 -10.24 41.86
CA LEU A 523 1.40 -11.08 41.24
C LEU A 523 0.14 -10.27 40.91
N GLN A 524 -0.29 -9.36 41.79
CA GLN A 524 -1.40 -8.46 41.51
C GLN A 524 -1.08 -7.50 40.36
N ASN A 525 0.17 -7.00 40.28
CA ASN A 525 0.62 -6.19 39.14
C ASN A 525 0.57 -6.98 37.82
N TYR A 526 1.01 -8.24 37.85
CA TYR A 526 0.93 -9.15 36.72
C TYR A 526 -0.51 -9.37 36.26
N VAL A 527 -1.40 -9.78 37.16
CA VAL A 527 -2.83 -10.02 36.86
C VAL A 527 -3.48 -8.76 36.32
N SER A 528 -3.23 -7.60 36.94
CA SER A 528 -3.76 -6.33 36.45
C SER A 528 -3.24 -5.96 35.07
N PHE A 529 -1.99 -6.26 34.75
CA PHE A 529 -1.42 -5.93 33.45
C PHE A 529 -1.83 -6.95 32.38
N ILE A 530 -1.92 -8.25 32.68
CA ILE A 530 -2.18 -9.29 31.67
C ILE A 530 -3.67 -9.53 31.49
N GLU A 531 -4.41 -9.72 32.58
CA GLU A 531 -5.83 -10.09 32.55
C GLU A 531 -6.72 -8.85 32.45
N ASN A 532 -6.55 -7.87 33.34
CA ASN A 532 -7.45 -6.71 33.35
C ASN A 532 -7.25 -5.79 32.14
N SER A 533 -6.00 -5.61 31.68
CA SER A 533 -5.74 -4.82 30.47
C SER A 533 -5.93 -5.61 29.17
N LYS A 534 -6.12 -6.94 29.27
CA LYS A 534 -6.22 -7.86 28.12
C LYS A 534 -5.02 -7.72 27.16
N PHE A 535 -3.82 -7.57 27.70
CA PHE A 535 -2.61 -7.22 26.94
C PHE A 535 -2.32 -8.15 25.75
N PHE A 536 -2.51 -9.46 25.90
CA PHE A 536 -2.35 -10.43 24.80
C PHE A 536 -3.35 -10.19 23.67
N GLU A 537 -4.61 -9.87 24.00
CA GLU A 537 -5.64 -9.53 23.01
C GLU A 537 -5.28 -8.23 22.29
N GLN A 538 -4.78 -7.21 23.01
CA GLN A 538 -4.36 -5.94 22.42
C GLN A 538 -3.22 -6.13 21.40
N TYR A 539 -2.22 -6.95 21.73
CA TYR A 539 -1.16 -7.29 20.79
C TYR A 539 -1.71 -8.01 19.56
N GLU A 540 -2.53 -9.05 19.75
CA GLU A 540 -3.05 -9.85 18.64
C GLU A 540 -3.92 -9.02 17.70
N VAL A 541 -4.81 -8.18 18.23
CA VAL A 541 -5.63 -7.27 17.42
C VAL A 541 -4.75 -6.30 16.63
N THR A 542 -3.76 -5.68 17.28
CA THR A 542 -2.82 -4.75 16.61
C THR A 542 -2.04 -5.45 15.50
N TYR A 543 -1.58 -6.68 15.74
CA TYR A 543 -0.86 -7.50 14.76
C TYR A 543 -1.72 -7.87 13.55
N GLN A 544 -2.98 -8.28 13.76
CA GLN A 544 -3.89 -8.63 12.67
C GLN A 544 -4.21 -7.42 11.79
N ILE A 545 -4.46 -6.25 12.40
CA ILE A 545 -4.68 -5.00 11.65
C ILE A 545 -3.41 -4.64 10.87
N LEU A 546 -2.24 -4.69 11.52
CA LEU A 546 -0.96 -4.42 10.86
C LEU A 546 -0.71 -5.34 9.67
N LYS A 547 -1.02 -6.63 9.79
CA LYS A 547 -0.87 -7.61 8.70
C LYS A 547 -1.71 -7.21 7.48
N GLN A 548 -2.99 -6.87 7.69
CA GLN A 548 -3.88 -6.44 6.60
C GLN A 548 -3.40 -5.13 5.97
N THR A 549 -3.04 -4.13 6.78
CA THR A 549 -2.52 -2.85 6.30
C THR A 549 -1.19 -3.01 5.55
N ALA A 550 -0.30 -3.90 6.02
CA ALA A 550 0.96 -4.22 5.36
C ALA A 550 0.75 -4.87 3.99
N GLU A 551 -0.18 -5.82 3.87
CA GLU A 551 -0.54 -6.46 2.60
C GLU A 551 -1.11 -5.44 1.59
N MET A 552 -1.99 -4.54 2.06
CA MET A 552 -2.54 -3.46 1.23
C MET A 552 -1.46 -2.47 0.79
N TYR A 553 -0.59 -2.04 1.71
CA TYR A 553 0.51 -1.13 1.42
C TYR A 553 1.47 -1.72 0.37
N VAL A 554 1.96 -2.94 0.59
CA VAL A 554 2.88 -3.62 -0.35
C VAL A 554 2.26 -3.79 -1.73
N LYS A 555 0.96 -4.16 -1.79
CA LYS A 555 0.23 -4.29 -3.05
C LYS A 555 0.10 -2.96 -3.80
N ALA A 556 -0.09 -1.85 -3.07
CA ALA A 556 -0.23 -0.51 -3.66
C ALA A 556 1.12 0.09 -4.08
N ASP A 557 2.20 -0.16 -3.32
CA ASP A 557 3.55 0.35 -3.58
C ASP A 557 4.19 -0.36 -4.79
N GLY A 558 4.05 -1.69 -4.86
CA GLY A 558 4.55 -2.50 -5.96
C GLY A 558 6.08 -2.70 -6.00
N SER A 559 6.85 -2.11 -5.08
CA SER A 559 8.30 -2.32 -4.98
C SER A 559 8.64 -3.66 -4.35
N VAL A 560 9.52 -4.42 -5.02
CA VAL A 560 10.05 -5.69 -4.49
C VAL A 560 10.87 -5.47 -3.22
N GLU A 561 11.67 -4.40 -3.18
CA GLU A 561 12.49 -4.06 -2.01
C GLU A 561 11.64 -3.76 -0.78
N GLU A 562 10.55 -3.00 -0.97
CA GLU A 562 9.66 -2.67 0.15
C GLU A 562 8.87 -3.89 0.62
N ALA A 563 8.43 -4.75 -0.31
CA ALA A 563 7.78 -6.02 0.03
C ALA A 563 8.69 -6.92 0.88
N GLU A 564 9.98 -7.02 0.54
CA GLU A 564 10.98 -7.77 1.31
C GLU A 564 11.21 -7.16 2.69
N ASN A 565 11.32 -5.83 2.78
CA ASN A 565 11.51 -5.11 4.05
C ASN A 565 10.33 -5.33 5.01
N VAL A 566 9.10 -5.22 4.51
CA VAL A 566 7.87 -5.46 5.29
C VAL A 566 7.79 -6.92 5.73
N MET A 567 8.03 -7.87 4.82
CA MET A 567 7.98 -9.30 5.15
C MET A 567 9.02 -9.69 6.20
N LYS A 568 10.24 -9.17 6.08
CA LYS A 568 11.31 -9.37 7.05
C LYS A 568 10.90 -8.86 8.43
N PHE A 569 10.38 -7.64 8.52
CA PHE A 569 9.89 -7.07 9.77
C PHE A 569 8.77 -7.92 10.40
N MET A 570 7.79 -8.37 9.61
CA MET A 570 6.68 -9.21 10.10
C MET A 570 7.18 -10.55 10.67
N ASN A 571 8.15 -11.19 9.99
CA ASN A 571 8.74 -12.45 10.44
C ASN A 571 9.56 -12.29 11.73
N GLU A 572 10.40 -11.26 11.81
CA GLU A 572 11.20 -10.94 13.00
C GLU A 572 10.30 -10.67 14.22
N THR A 573 9.27 -9.85 14.01
CA THR A 573 8.30 -9.48 15.06
C THR A 573 7.52 -10.69 15.57
N THR A 574 7.08 -11.57 14.67
CA THR A 574 6.39 -12.82 15.03
C THR A 574 7.29 -13.74 15.85
N ALA A 575 8.56 -13.87 15.47
CA ALA A 575 9.52 -14.68 16.21
C ALA A 575 9.80 -14.11 17.60
N GLN A 576 9.98 -12.79 17.71
CA GLN A 576 10.18 -12.09 18.98
C GLN A 576 8.99 -12.29 19.93
N TRP A 577 7.76 -12.10 19.43
CA TRP A 577 6.55 -12.29 20.24
C TRP A 577 6.37 -13.74 20.71
N ARG A 578 6.63 -14.72 19.85
CA ARG A 578 6.52 -16.14 20.22
C ARG A 578 7.36 -16.44 21.48
N ASN A 579 8.61 -16.01 21.50
CA ASN A 579 9.51 -16.22 22.63
C ASN A 579 9.07 -15.41 23.86
N LEU A 580 8.85 -14.12 23.70
CA LEU A 580 8.47 -13.21 24.79
C LEU A 580 7.16 -13.63 25.46
N SER A 581 6.18 -14.07 24.68
CA SER A 581 4.86 -14.47 25.17
C SER A 581 4.91 -15.73 26.05
N VAL A 582 5.87 -16.64 25.83
CA VAL A 582 6.06 -17.83 26.67
C VAL A 582 6.67 -17.42 28.01
N GLU A 583 7.69 -16.56 27.99
CA GLU A 583 8.31 -16.05 29.21
C GLU A 583 7.33 -15.23 30.06
N VAL A 584 6.51 -14.38 29.44
CA VAL A 584 5.47 -13.62 30.15
C VAL A 584 4.41 -14.55 30.76
N ARG A 585 4.03 -15.65 30.11
CA ARG A 585 3.06 -16.60 30.69
C ARG A 585 3.62 -17.40 31.86
N SER A 586 4.93 -17.69 31.88
CA SER A 586 5.54 -18.48 32.96
C SER A 586 5.71 -17.72 34.28
N VAL A 587 5.75 -16.37 34.24
CA VAL A 587 5.88 -15.51 35.42
C VAL A 587 4.82 -15.82 36.49
N ARG A 588 3.56 -16.01 36.09
CA ARG A 588 2.46 -16.27 37.03
C ARG A 588 2.73 -17.50 37.90
N SER A 589 3.08 -18.61 37.25
CA SER A 589 3.37 -19.87 37.92
C SER A 589 4.52 -19.72 38.91
N MET A 590 5.57 -18.98 38.54
CA MET A 590 6.72 -18.74 39.42
C MET A 590 6.35 -17.88 40.63
N LEU A 591 5.56 -16.81 40.45
CA LEU A 591 5.10 -15.96 41.56
C LEU A 591 4.18 -16.73 42.51
N GLU A 592 3.25 -17.51 41.98
CA GLU A 592 2.36 -18.38 42.76
C GLU A 592 3.15 -19.47 43.53
N GLU A 593 4.18 -20.04 42.92
CA GLU A 593 5.07 -21.02 43.57
C GLU A 593 5.87 -20.40 44.73
N VAL A 594 6.38 -19.18 44.56
CA VAL A 594 7.08 -18.46 45.63
C VAL A 594 6.15 -18.12 46.79
N ILE A 595 4.91 -17.69 46.51
CA ILE A 595 3.91 -17.41 47.55
C ILE A 595 3.53 -18.70 48.30
N SER A 596 3.33 -19.80 47.57
CA SER A 596 3.04 -21.11 48.15
C SER A 596 4.16 -21.61 49.08
N ASN A 597 5.43 -21.41 48.68
CA ASN A 597 6.57 -21.73 49.53
C ASN A 597 6.68 -20.80 50.75
N TRP A 598 6.30 -19.52 50.64
CA TRP A 598 6.16 -18.62 51.79
C TRP A 598 5.06 -19.06 52.76
N ASP A 599 3.90 -19.48 52.25
CA ASP A 599 2.80 -20.05 53.06
C ASP A 599 3.26 -21.29 53.80
N ARG A 600 3.88 -22.23 53.08
CA ARG A 600 4.39 -23.47 53.65
C ARG A 600 5.47 -23.19 54.70
N TYR A 601 6.43 -22.32 54.41
CA TYR A 601 7.49 -21.96 55.36
C TYR A 601 6.92 -21.27 56.60
N GLY A 602 6.07 -20.26 56.44
CA GLY A 602 5.47 -19.52 57.57
C GLY A 602 4.62 -20.41 58.47
N ASN A 603 3.74 -21.23 57.89
CA ASN A 603 2.86 -22.13 58.63
C ASN A 603 3.66 -23.23 59.38
N THR A 604 4.69 -23.79 58.73
CA THR A 604 5.54 -24.83 59.35
C THR A 604 6.45 -24.26 60.43
N VAL A 605 7.04 -23.08 60.24
CA VAL A 605 7.85 -22.41 61.26
C VAL A 605 7.02 -22.07 62.49
N ALA A 606 5.84 -21.48 62.32
CA ALA A 606 4.98 -21.09 63.44
C ALA A 606 4.56 -22.30 64.28
N SER A 607 4.11 -23.38 63.63
CA SER A 607 3.68 -24.60 64.32
C SER A 607 4.85 -25.35 64.96
N LEU A 608 5.98 -25.48 64.26
CA LEU A 608 7.16 -26.19 64.74
C LEU A 608 7.81 -25.45 65.92
N GLN A 609 7.84 -24.12 65.89
CA GLN A 609 8.44 -23.33 66.96
C GLN A 609 7.61 -23.39 68.25
N ALA A 610 6.28 -23.30 68.14
CA ALA A 610 5.38 -23.51 69.28
C ALA A 610 5.55 -24.91 69.87
N TRP A 611 5.62 -25.93 69.01
CA TRP A 611 5.85 -27.30 69.45
C TRP A 611 7.22 -27.50 70.10
N LEU A 612 8.30 -26.91 69.55
CA LEU A 612 9.65 -26.98 70.12
C LEU A 612 9.69 -26.38 71.53
N GLU A 613 9.02 -25.25 71.77
CA GLU A 613 8.96 -24.62 73.10
C GLU A 613 8.23 -25.49 74.12
N ASP A 614 7.15 -26.15 73.73
CA ASP A 614 6.44 -27.07 74.61
C ASP A 614 7.22 -28.38 74.82
N ALA A 615 7.86 -28.89 73.77
CA ALA A 615 8.71 -30.06 73.83
C ALA A 615 9.92 -29.88 74.77
N GLU A 616 10.60 -28.73 74.70
CA GLU A 616 11.72 -28.39 75.58
C GLU A 616 11.27 -28.33 77.06
N LYS A 617 10.06 -27.82 77.35
CA LYS A 617 9.49 -27.83 78.72
C LYS A 617 9.16 -29.25 79.18
N MET A 618 8.70 -30.11 78.28
CA MET A 618 8.33 -31.50 78.58
C MET A 618 9.54 -32.37 78.93
N LEU A 619 10.76 -32.00 78.54
CA LEU A 619 11.99 -32.69 78.94
C LEU A 619 12.21 -32.76 80.46
N ASN A 620 11.59 -31.88 81.24
CA ASN A 620 11.72 -31.84 82.71
C ASN A 620 10.53 -32.50 83.46
N GLN A 621 9.60 -33.11 82.73
CA GLN A 621 8.41 -33.74 83.30
C GLN A 621 8.61 -35.24 83.56
N SER A 622 7.61 -35.89 84.18
CA SER A 622 7.65 -37.34 84.43
C SER A 622 7.73 -38.16 83.14
N GLU A 623 8.31 -39.36 83.22
CA GLU A 623 8.55 -40.23 82.06
C GLU A 623 7.26 -40.64 81.31
N ASN A 624 6.14 -40.73 82.03
CA ASN A 624 4.84 -41.01 81.43
C ASN A 624 4.28 -39.80 80.67
N ALA A 625 4.52 -38.57 81.14
CA ALA A 625 4.14 -37.35 80.44
C ALA A 625 4.97 -37.14 79.16
N LYS A 626 6.27 -37.50 79.18
CA LYS A 626 7.13 -37.48 77.99
C LYS A 626 6.65 -38.45 76.92
N LYS A 627 6.31 -39.69 77.30
CA LYS A 627 5.80 -40.71 76.37
C LYS A 627 4.51 -40.28 75.67
N ASP A 628 3.58 -39.66 76.38
CA ASP A 628 2.31 -39.21 75.80
C ASP A 628 2.49 -38.00 74.86
N PHE A 629 3.27 -37.00 75.27
CA PHE A 629 3.53 -35.81 74.46
C PHE A 629 4.32 -36.12 73.17
N PHE A 630 5.37 -36.95 73.26
CA PHE A 630 6.22 -37.30 72.11
C PHE A 630 5.66 -38.41 71.22
N ARG A 631 4.43 -38.91 71.48
CA ARG A 631 3.77 -39.92 70.63
C ARG A 631 3.64 -39.46 69.16
N ASN A 632 3.38 -38.16 68.95
CA ASN A 632 3.22 -37.58 67.61
C ASN A 632 4.56 -37.10 66.98
N LEU A 633 5.72 -37.50 67.51
CA LEU A 633 7.03 -37.07 67.00
C LEU A 633 7.25 -37.30 65.48
N PRO A 634 6.76 -38.39 64.84
CA PRO A 634 6.90 -38.57 63.38
C PRO A 634 6.25 -37.47 62.52
N HIS A 635 5.11 -36.93 62.95
CA HIS A 635 4.47 -35.80 62.26
C HIS A 635 5.38 -34.58 62.25
N TRP A 636 6.04 -34.29 63.37
CA TRP A 636 6.94 -33.15 63.51
C TRP A 636 8.25 -33.31 62.73
N ILE A 637 8.74 -34.54 62.54
CA ILE A 637 9.86 -34.83 61.61
C ILE A 637 9.48 -34.42 60.18
N GLN A 638 8.26 -34.73 59.76
CA GLN A 638 7.76 -34.35 58.43
C GLN A 638 7.60 -32.83 58.31
N GLN A 639 7.06 -32.15 59.33
CA GLN A 639 6.94 -30.68 59.37
C GLN A 639 8.31 -30.00 59.29
N HIS A 640 9.32 -30.51 60.01
CA HIS A 640 10.70 -30.04 59.97
C HIS A 640 11.33 -30.18 58.58
N THR A 641 11.10 -31.32 57.90
CA THR A 641 11.57 -31.54 56.52
C THR A 641 10.91 -30.55 55.57
N ALA A 642 9.57 -30.41 55.67
CA ALA A 642 8.79 -29.51 54.83
C ALA A 642 9.16 -28.03 54.99
N MET A 643 9.52 -27.61 56.21
CA MET A 643 10.06 -26.28 56.50
C MET A 643 11.40 -26.05 55.79
N ASN A 644 12.32 -27.04 55.85
CA ASN A 644 13.64 -26.92 55.23
C ASN A 644 13.55 -26.86 53.69
N ASP A 645 12.72 -27.69 53.08
CA ASP A 645 12.52 -27.69 51.62
C ASP A 645 12.00 -26.32 51.14
N ALA A 646 10.95 -25.81 51.79
CA ALA A 646 10.38 -24.50 51.47
C ALA A 646 11.38 -23.36 51.74
N GLY A 647 12.09 -23.40 52.87
CA GLY A 647 13.08 -22.39 53.22
C GLY A 647 14.28 -22.37 52.27
N ASN A 648 14.76 -23.53 51.82
CA ASN A 648 15.85 -23.62 50.84
C ASN A 648 15.42 -23.09 49.47
N PHE A 649 14.21 -23.40 49.01
CA PHE A 649 13.65 -22.83 47.79
C PHE A 649 13.58 -21.30 47.86
N LEU A 650 13.07 -20.75 48.97
CA LEU A 650 12.99 -19.30 49.18
C LEU A 650 14.37 -18.65 49.22
N ILE A 651 15.36 -19.31 49.83
CA ILE A 651 16.75 -18.83 49.86
C ILE A 651 17.35 -18.67 48.45
N GLU A 652 17.02 -19.58 47.52
CA GLU A 652 17.52 -19.53 46.15
C GLU A 652 16.80 -18.49 45.29
N THR A 653 15.52 -18.27 45.55
CA THR A 653 14.63 -17.42 44.72
C THR A 653 14.51 -15.98 45.21
N CYS A 654 14.69 -15.73 46.50
CA CYS A 654 14.60 -14.40 47.10
C CYS A 654 15.89 -13.57 46.99
N ASP A 655 15.79 -12.28 47.29
CA ASP A 655 16.91 -11.35 47.33
C ASP A 655 17.90 -11.66 48.47
N GLU A 656 19.10 -11.09 48.37
CA GLU A 656 20.20 -11.42 49.28
C GLU A 656 19.88 -11.10 50.76
N MET A 657 19.08 -10.07 51.02
CA MET A 657 18.70 -9.68 52.38
C MET A 657 17.76 -10.72 52.98
N VAL A 658 16.69 -11.04 52.26
CA VAL A 658 15.68 -12.03 52.67
C VAL A 658 16.30 -13.42 52.80
N SER A 659 17.14 -13.82 51.85
CA SER A 659 17.83 -15.12 51.89
C SER A 659 18.79 -15.24 53.06
N ARG A 660 19.43 -14.14 53.50
CA ARG A 660 20.27 -14.15 54.70
C ARG A 660 19.45 -14.35 55.97
N ASP A 661 18.31 -13.66 56.08
CA ASP A 661 17.41 -13.78 57.23
C ASP A 661 16.83 -15.20 57.34
N LEU A 662 16.40 -15.79 56.22
CA LEU A 662 15.90 -17.16 56.15
C LEU A 662 16.96 -18.19 56.56
N LYS A 663 18.21 -18.02 56.09
CA LYS A 663 19.33 -18.87 56.52
C LYS A 663 19.57 -18.80 58.01
N GLN A 664 19.49 -17.60 58.60
CA GLN A 664 19.68 -17.41 60.03
C GLN A 664 18.55 -18.05 60.85
N GLN A 665 17.29 -17.88 60.45
CA GLN A 665 16.16 -18.54 61.11
C GLN A 665 16.23 -20.08 61.01
N LEU A 666 16.52 -20.61 59.81
CA LEU A 666 16.69 -22.06 59.62
C LEU A 666 17.85 -22.60 60.47
N LEU A 667 18.97 -21.88 60.57
CA LEU A 667 20.10 -22.32 61.39
C LEU A 667 19.71 -22.45 62.87
N LEU A 668 18.97 -21.48 63.40
CA LEU A 668 18.51 -21.51 64.80
C LEU A 668 17.49 -22.63 65.05
N LEU A 669 16.48 -22.74 64.19
CA LEU A 669 15.44 -23.77 64.32
C LEU A 669 15.99 -25.18 64.13
N ASN A 670 16.87 -25.39 63.15
CA ASN A 670 17.54 -26.68 62.93
C ASN A 670 18.50 -27.03 64.07
N GLY A 671 19.11 -26.03 64.71
CA GLY A 671 19.93 -26.22 65.91
C GLY A 671 19.09 -26.75 67.07
N ARG A 672 18.03 -26.03 67.44
CA ARG A 672 17.08 -26.42 68.51
C ARG A 672 16.46 -27.79 68.26
N TRP A 673 16.00 -28.03 67.03
CA TRP A 673 15.45 -29.33 66.64
C TRP A 673 16.45 -30.47 66.86
N ARG A 674 17.71 -30.29 66.44
CA ARG A 674 18.75 -31.33 66.56
C ARG A 674 19.04 -31.68 68.02
N GLU A 675 19.16 -30.65 68.87
CA GLU A 675 19.43 -30.83 70.30
C GLU A 675 18.28 -31.60 70.97
N LEU A 676 17.03 -31.15 70.77
CA LEU A 676 15.85 -31.82 71.30
C LEU A 676 15.71 -33.25 70.75
N PHE A 677 15.82 -33.43 69.44
CA PHE A 677 15.60 -34.72 68.77
C PHE A 677 16.54 -35.81 69.29
N MET A 678 17.79 -35.46 69.62
CA MET A 678 18.75 -36.42 70.15
C MET A 678 18.34 -36.99 71.52
N GLU A 679 17.60 -36.22 72.32
CA GLU A 679 17.10 -36.64 73.64
C GLU A 679 15.78 -37.42 73.54
N VAL A 680 14.93 -37.10 72.56
CA VAL A 680 13.55 -37.63 72.50
C VAL A 680 13.35 -38.74 71.45
N LYS A 681 14.36 -39.04 70.63
CA LYS A 681 14.29 -40.08 69.56
C LYS A 681 13.83 -41.45 70.04
N GLN A 682 14.05 -41.80 71.31
CA GLN A 682 13.62 -43.07 71.90
C GLN A 682 12.10 -43.21 72.04
N TYR A 683 11.37 -42.09 72.15
CA TYR A 683 9.90 -42.11 72.25
C TYR A 683 9.21 -42.40 70.92
N ALA A 684 9.93 -42.32 69.79
CA ALA A 684 9.44 -42.79 68.49
C ALA A 684 9.20 -44.32 68.44
N GLN A 685 9.78 -45.09 69.38
CA GLN A 685 9.68 -46.56 69.44
C GLN A 685 8.55 -47.08 70.35
N ALA A 686 7.97 -46.26 71.24
CA ALA A 686 6.91 -46.71 72.16
C ALA A 686 5.50 -46.71 71.52
N ASP A 687 5.36 -46.05 70.37
CA ASP A 687 4.13 -46.02 69.58
C ASP A 687 4.06 -47.21 68.59
N GLU A 688 5.08 -48.08 68.51
CA GLU A 688 5.19 -49.12 67.46
C GLU A 688 3.99 -50.06 67.40
N MET A 689 3.40 -50.47 68.53
CA MET A 689 2.28 -51.42 68.58
C MET A 689 0.91 -50.78 68.34
N ASP A 690 0.66 -49.58 68.88
CA ASP A 690 -0.57 -48.82 68.61
C ASP A 690 -0.54 -48.22 67.19
N ARG A 691 0.63 -47.80 66.72
CA ARG A 691 0.89 -47.42 65.34
C ARG A 691 0.79 -48.62 64.40
N MET A 692 1.25 -49.82 64.76
CA MET A 692 1.02 -51.03 63.95
C MET A 692 -0.47 -51.37 63.85
N LYS A 693 -1.26 -51.27 64.93
CA LYS A 693 -2.72 -51.48 64.90
C LYS A 693 -3.45 -50.40 64.09
N LYS A 694 -3.03 -49.14 64.19
CA LYS A 694 -3.56 -48.02 63.40
C LYS A 694 -3.15 -48.11 61.92
N GLU A 695 -1.90 -48.40 61.62
CA GLU A 695 -1.37 -48.66 60.26
C GLU A 695 -2.09 -49.84 59.61
N TYR A 696 -2.37 -50.91 60.36
CA TYR A 696 -3.21 -52.02 59.89
C TYR A 696 -4.60 -51.53 59.48
N THR A 697 -5.26 -50.74 60.33
CA THR A 697 -6.62 -50.25 60.09
C THR A 697 -6.69 -49.26 58.92
N ASP A 698 -5.78 -48.28 58.89
CA ASP A 698 -5.69 -47.26 57.84
C ASP A 698 -5.30 -47.88 56.48
N CYS A 699 -4.40 -48.87 56.48
CA CYS A 699 -3.99 -49.57 55.27
C CYS A 699 -5.09 -50.51 54.75
N VAL A 700 -5.85 -51.18 55.63
CA VAL A 700 -7.04 -51.97 55.26
C VAL A 700 -8.11 -51.09 54.62
N VAL A 701 -8.39 -49.90 55.18
CA VAL A 701 -9.33 -48.92 54.59
C VAL A 701 -8.84 -48.45 53.23
N THR A 702 -7.54 -48.13 53.09
CA THR A 702 -6.95 -47.67 51.84
C THR A 702 -7.01 -48.74 50.75
N LEU A 703 -6.66 -49.99 51.07
CA LEU A 703 -6.71 -51.13 50.15
C LEU A 703 -8.15 -51.45 49.75
N SER A 704 -9.10 -51.37 50.68
CA SER A 704 -10.54 -51.59 50.40
C SER A 704 -11.12 -50.49 49.51
N ALA A 705 -10.79 -49.23 49.78
CA ALA A 705 -11.25 -48.08 49.00
C ALA A 705 -10.70 -48.15 47.56
N PHE A 706 -9.41 -48.46 47.40
CA PHE A 706 -8.80 -48.67 46.09
C PHE A 706 -9.46 -49.82 45.35
N ALA A 707 -9.62 -50.99 45.98
CA ALA A 707 -10.23 -52.14 45.33
C ALA A 707 -11.67 -51.86 44.88
N THR A 708 -12.45 -51.15 45.71
CA THR A 708 -13.85 -50.78 45.39
C THR A 708 -13.92 -49.78 44.24
N GLU A 709 -13.08 -48.74 44.27
CA GLU A 709 -13.05 -47.71 43.22
C GLU A 709 -12.53 -48.27 41.89
N ALA A 710 -11.48 -49.10 41.92
CA ALA A 710 -10.97 -49.77 40.73
C ALA A 710 -12.03 -50.70 40.12
N HIS A 711 -12.75 -51.46 40.95
CA HIS A 711 -13.83 -52.32 40.46
C HIS A 711 -14.99 -51.53 39.85
N LYS A 712 -15.34 -50.40 40.47
CA LYS A 712 -16.36 -49.48 39.94
C LYS A 712 -15.96 -48.97 38.56
N LYS A 713 -14.76 -48.42 38.41
CA LYS A 713 -14.25 -47.89 37.13
C LYS A 713 -14.16 -48.94 36.02
N ILE A 714 -13.83 -50.18 36.36
CA ILE A 714 -13.74 -51.31 35.41
C ILE A 714 -15.13 -51.80 34.95
N SER A 715 -16.18 -51.58 35.74
CA SER A 715 -17.50 -52.17 35.54
C SER A 715 -18.59 -51.17 35.10
N GLU A 716 -18.28 -49.87 35.14
CA GLU A 716 -19.23 -48.79 34.87
C GLU A 716 -19.56 -48.72 33.37
N PRO A 717 -20.86 -48.62 32.98
CA PRO A 717 -21.23 -48.48 31.58
C PRO A 717 -20.61 -47.24 30.92
N LEU A 718 -20.01 -47.41 29.74
CA LEU A 718 -19.27 -46.34 29.05
C LEU A 718 -19.89 -46.06 27.67
N GLU A 719 -20.29 -44.82 27.41
CA GLU A 719 -20.65 -44.42 26.04
C GLU A 719 -19.42 -44.43 25.12
N VAL A 720 -19.50 -45.13 24.00
CA VAL A 720 -18.42 -45.25 23.02
C VAL A 720 -18.19 -43.90 22.32
N SER A 721 -17.08 -43.25 22.68
CA SER A 721 -16.50 -42.11 21.96
C SER A 721 -15.00 -42.07 22.21
N PHE A 722 -14.23 -41.45 21.31
CA PHE A 722 -12.78 -41.33 21.48
C PHE A 722 -12.40 -40.74 22.84
N MET A 723 -13.05 -39.65 23.25
CA MET A 723 -12.78 -39.00 24.54
C MET A 723 -13.08 -39.91 25.73
N ASN A 724 -14.23 -40.58 25.75
CA ASN A 724 -14.61 -41.43 26.88
C ASN A 724 -13.70 -42.66 26.99
N VAL A 725 -13.34 -43.29 25.87
CA VAL A 725 -12.43 -44.45 25.86
C VAL A 725 -11.02 -44.03 26.26
N LYS A 726 -10.55 -42.85 25.83
CA LYS A 726 -9.26 -42.30 26.25
C LYS A 726 -9.19 -42.01 27.74
N LEU A 727 -10.25 -41.43 28.32
CA LEU A 727 -10.36 -41.20 29.76
C LEU A 727 -10.36 -42.51 30.54
N LEU A 728 -11.07 -43.54 30.06
CA LEU A 728 -11.05 -44.86 30.67
C LEU A 728 -9.67 -45.52 30.59
N ILE A 729 -8.95 -45.41 29.45
CA ILE A 729 -7.57 -45.90 29.35
C ILE A 729 -6.68 -45.24 30.40
N GLN A 730 -6.79 -43.92 30.57
CA GLN A 730 -6.02 -43.20 31.57
C GLN A 730 -6.33 -43.67 33.00
N ASP A 731 -7.62 -43.89 33.30
CA ASP A 731 -8.05 -44.48 34.57
C ASP A 731 -7.51 -45.90 34.79
N LEU A 732 -7.46 -46.72 33.73
CA LEU A 732 -6.93 -48.09 33.78
C LEU A 732 -5.40 -48.12 33.89
N GLU A 733 -4.68 -47.17 33.28
CA GLU A 733 -3.23 -46.98 33.43
C GLU A 733 -2.87 -46.51 34.85
N ASP A 734 -3.67 -45.62 35.47
CA ASP A 734 -3.52 -45.27 36.90
C ASP A 734 -3.71 -46.51 37.79
N ILE A 735 -4.74 -47.33 37.50
CA ILE A 735 -4.95 -48.60 38.21
C ILE A 735 -3.75 -49.53 38.01
N GLU A 736 -3.24 -49.69 36.77
CA GLU A 736 -2.07 -50.53 36.48
C GLU A 736 -0.82 -50.10 37.24
N GLN A 737 -0.54 -48.79 37.32
CA GLN A 737 0.60 -48.26 38.06
C GLN A 737 0.45 -48.42 39.58
N ARG A 738 -0.78 -48.29 40.09
CA ARG A 738 -1.07 -48.39 41.52
C ARG A 738 -1.18 -49.84 42.01
N VAL A 739 -1.54 -50.79 41.15
CA VAL A 739 -1.69 -52.21 41.51
C VAL A 739 -0.42 -52.79 42.15
N PRO A 740 0.80 -52.64 41.61
CA PRO A 740 2.04 -53.13 42.25
C PRO A 740 2.29 -52.52 43.63
N VAL A 741 1.96 -51.24 43.80
CA VAL A 741 2.10 -50.51 45.06
C VAL A 741 1.13 -51.05 46.10
N MET A 742 -0.14 -51.23 45.72
CA MET A 742 -1.17 -51.83 46.58
C MET A 742 -0.85 -53.29 46.93
N ASP A 743 -0.23 -54.04 46.00
CA ASP A 743 0.24 -55.40 46.23
C ASP A 743 1.39 -55.47 47.23
N ALA A 744 2.34 -54.54 47.12
CA ALA A 744 3.44 -54.39 48.06
C ALA A 744 2.89 -53.99 49.44
N GLN A 745 1.95 -53.05 49.50
CA GLN A 745 1.27 -52.66 50.73
C GLN A 745 0.49 -53.81 51.35
N TYR A 746 -0.25 -54.61 50.55
CA TYR A 746 -0.93 -55.82 51.01
C TYR A 746 0.07 -56.83 51.62
N LYS A 747 1.22 -57.07 50.98
CA LYS A 747 2.27 -57.97 51.50
C LYS A 747 2.90 -57.46 52.79
N ILE A 748 3.15 -56.16 52.88
CA ILE A 748 3.71 -55.51 54.07
C ILE A 748 2.70 -55.60 55.22
N ILE A 749 1.44 -55.23 54.98
CA ILE A 749 0.41 -55.22 56.01
C ILE A 749 0.00 -56.63 56.45
N THR A 750 0.14 -57.64 55.58
CA THR A 750 -0.01 -59.06 55.96
C THR A 750 1.06 -59.49 56.96
N LYS A 751 2.30 -58.98 56.82
CA LYS A 751 3.39 -59.22 57.78
C LYS A 751 3.15 -58.45 59.08
N THR A 752 2.66 -57.22 58.99
CA THR A 752 2.26 -56.41 60.16
C THR A 752 1.11 -57.08 60.93
N ALA A 753 0.10 -57.62 60.25
CA ALA A 753 -0.97 -58.42 60.86
C ALA A 753 -0.43 -59.68 61.56
N HIS A 754 0.54 -60.39 60.97
CA HIS A 754 1.23 -61.53 61.62
C HIS A 754 2.00 -61.14 62.88
N LEU A 755 2.53 -59.91 62.94
CA LEU A 755 3.22 -59.38 64.12
C LEU A 755 2.22 -58.95 65.21
N ILE A 756 1.13 -58.27 64.84
CA ILE A 756 0.05 -57.85 65.77
C ILE A 756 -0.66 -59.05 66.42
N THR A 757 -0.89 -60.12 65.65
CA THR A 757 -1.57 -61.34 66.10
C THR A 757 -0.74 -62.24 67.04
N LYS A 758 0.59 -62.05 67.11
CA LYS A 758 1.43 -62.73 68.11
C LYS A 758 1.23 -62.20 69.53
N GLU A 759 0.73 -60.97 69.67
CA GLU A 759 0.60 -60.27 70.96
C GLU A 759 -0.84 -59.82 71.29
N SER A 760 -1.83 -60.22 70.50
CA SER A 760 -3.27 -59.92 70.70
C SER A 760 -4.10 -61.20 70.94
N PRO A 761 -5.33 -61.10 71.50
CA PRO A 761 -6.22 -62.25 71.74
C PRO A 761 -6.54 -63.07 70.48
N GLN A 762 -6.73 -64.38 70.65
CA GLN A 762 -6.89 -65.35 69.55
C GLN A 762 -8.12 -65.12 68.65
N GLU A 763 -9.09 -64.31 69.09
CA GLU A 763 -10.30 -63.92 68.34
C GLU A 763 -10.05 -62.73 67.39
N GLU A 764 -9.39 -61.66 67.85
CA GLU A 764 -9.02 -60.50 67.02
C GLU A 764 -8.12 -60.91 65.85
N GLY A 765 -7.21 -61.85 66.08
CA GLY A 765 -6.34 -62.34 65.02
C GLY A 765 -7.06 -63.11 63.92
N LYS A 766 -8.12 -63.86 64.25
CA LYS A 766 -8.94 -64.56 63.24
C LYS A 766 -9.70 -63.57 62.36
N GLU A 767 -10.22 -62.50 62.94
CA GLU A 767 -10.96 -61.45 62.24
C GLU A 767 -10.04 -60.63 61.30
N MET A 768 -8.84 -60.30 61.76
CA MET A 768 -7.83 -59.62 60.94
C MET A 768 -7.42 -60.45 59.71
N PHE A 769 -7.21 -61.76 59.87
CA PHE A 769 -6.88 -62.63 58.73
C PHE A 769 -8.07 -62.88 57.79
N ALA A 770 -9.31 -62.90 58.30
CA ALA A 770 -10.50 -62.98 57.45
C ALA A 770 -10.64 -61.72 56.56
N THR A 771 -10.41 -60.53 57.11
CA THR A 771 -10.42 -59.26 56.37
C THR A 771 -9.33 -59.22 55.29
N MET A 772 -8.13 -59.71 55.61
CA MET A 772 -7.03 -59.81 54.64
C MET A 772 -7.33 -60.79 53.50
N SER A 773 -7.95 -61.94 53.78
CA SER A 773 -8.40 -62.87 52.73
C SER A 773 -9.42 -62.25 51.79
N LYS A 774 -10.38 -61.48 52.32
CA LYS A 774 -11.39 -60.76 51.52
C LYS A 774 -10.75 -59.69 50.62
N LEU A 775 -9.81 -58.90 51.15
CA LEU A 775 -9.06 -57.90 50.38
C LEU A 775 -8.20 -58.53 49.27
N LYS A 776 -7.57 -59.68 49.56
CA LYS A 776 -6.80 -60.43 48.56
C LYS A 776 -7.69 -60.84 47.39
N GLU A 777 -8.88 -61.36 47.67
CA GLU A 777 -9.83 -61.76 46.63
C GLU A 777 -10.26 -60.57 45.76
N GLN A 778 -10.52 -59.39 46.36
CA GLN A 778 -10.89 -58.20 45.60
C GLN A 778 -9.76 -57.64 44.75
N LEU A 779 -8.52 -57.60 45.26
CA LEU A 779 -7.34 -57.15 44.50
C LEU A 779 -6.99 -58.12 43.36
N THR A 780 -7.18 -59.43 43.56
CA THR A 780 -7.04 -60.42 42.49
C THR A 780 -8.08 -60.21 41.39
N LYS A 781 -9.35 -59.94 41.74
CA LYS A 781 -10.38 -59.64 40.74
C LYS A 781 -10.07 -58.37 39.94
N VAL A 782 -9.57 -57.31 40.59
CA VAL A 782 -9.12 -56.10 39.88
C VAL A 782 -8.02 -56.45 38.87
N LYS A 783 -7.01 -57.24 39.28
CA LYS A 783 -5.91 -57.69 38.42
C LYS A 783 -6.33 -58.52 37.21
N GLU A 784 -7.28 -59.42 37.41
CA GLU A 784 -7.79 -60.28 36.34
C GLU A 784 -8.61 -59.48 35.31
N CYS A 785 -9.22 -58.36 35.72
CA CYS A 785 -10.12 -57.60 34.85
C CYS A 785 -9.46 -56.39 34.16
N TYR A 786 -8.54 -55.65 34.81
CA TYR A 786 -8.04 -54.39 34.24
C TYR A 786 -7.14 -54.61 33.01
N SER A 787 -6.29 -55.64 33.00
CA SER A 787 -5.30 -55.84 31.93
C SER A 787 -5.94 -56.18 30.58
N PRO A 788 -6.90 -57.12 30.49
CA PRO A 788 -7.64 -57.35 29.24
C PRO A 788 -8.45 -56.13 28.79
N LEU A 789 -9.06 -55.40 29.73
CA LEU A 789 -9.86 -54.21 29.43
C LEU A 789 -9.00 -53.06 28.91
N LEU A 790 -7.82 -52.84 29.49
CA LEU A 790 -6.85 -51.83 29.05
C LEU A 790 -6.37 -52.15 27.63
N TYR A 791 -5.99 -53.39 27.37
CA TYR A 791 -5.51 -53.82 26.06
C TYR A 791 -6.58 -53.61 24.98
N GLU A 792 -7.81 -54.10 25.18
CA GLU A 792 -8.86 -53.96 24.17
C GLU A 792 -9.34 -52.51 24.01
N SER A 793 -9.33 -51.70 25.08
CA SER A 793 -9.63 -50.27 25.01
C SER A 793 -8.57 -49.52 24.20
N GLN A 794 -7.27 -49.81 24.41
CA GLN A 794 -6.18 -49.24 23.62
C GLN A 794 -6.27 -49.62 22.14
N GLN A 795 -6.64 -50.86 21.83
CA GLN A 795 -6.88 -51.29 20.44
C GLN A 795 -8.10 -50.60 19.79
N LEU A 796 -9.15 -50.32 20.58
CA LEU A 796 -10.34 -49.59 20.12
C LEU A 796 -10.08 -48.09 19.89
N LEU A 797 -9.09 -47.51 20.57
CA LEU A 797 -8.76 -46.09 20.47
C LEU A 797 -8.36 -45.69 19.05
N ILE A 798 -7.58 -46.53 18.35
CA ILE A 798 -7.07 -46.27 17.00
C ILE A 798 -8.21 -46.11 15.97
N PRO A 799 -9.17 -47.05 15.83
CA PRO A 799 -10.28 -46.88 14.90
C PRO A 799 -11.25 -45.76 15.33
N LEU A 800 -11.34 -45.41 16.62
CA LEU A 800 -12.13 -44.27 17.09
C LEU A 800 -11.49 -42.92 16.72
N GLU A 801 -10.16 -42.80 16.87
CA GLU A 801 -9.40 -41.60 16.48
C GLU A 801 -9.52 -41.34 14.98
N GLU A 802 -9.34 -42.39 14.17
CA GLU A 802 -9.49 -42.26 12.72
C GLU A 802 -10.93 -41.91 12.34
N LEU A 803 -11.94 -42.49 13.00
CA LEU A 803 -13.34 -42.15 12.75
C LEU A 803 -13.65 -40.68 13.10
N GLU A 804 -13.14 -40.16 14.21
CA GLU A 804 -13.33 -38.76 14.63
C GLU A 804 -12.62 -37.79 13.68
N LYS A 805 -11.43 -38.16 13.20
CA LYS A 805 -10.72 -37.41 12.15
C LYS A 805 -11.51 -37.35 10.84
N GLN A 806 -12.12 -38.46 10.42
CA GLN A 806 -12.97 -38.48 9.23
C GLN A 806 -14.25 -37.64 9.46
N MET A 807 -14.89 -37.72 10.62
CA MET A 807 -16.04 -36.87 10.97
C MET A 807 -15.70 -35.38 10.93
N THR A 808 -14.54 -34.98 11.46
CA THR A 808 -14.06 -33.59 11.42
C THR A 808 -13.84 -33.13 9.98
N SER A 809 -13.14 -33.92 9.18
CA SER A 809 -12.90 -33.64 7.75
C SER A 809 -14.20 -33.48 6.94
N PHE A 810 -15.24 -34.25 7.28
CA PHE A 810 -16.56 -34.12 6.68
C PHE A 810 -17.21 -32.78 7.00
N TYR A 811 -17.26 -32.39 8.28
CA TYR A 811 -17.88 -31.12 8.69
C TYR A 811 -17.09 -29.89 8.22
N ASP A 812 -15.76 -29.96 8.13
CA ASP A 812 -14.94 -28.90 7.54
C ASP A 812 -15.25 -28.71 6.05
N SER A 813 -15.37 -29.82 5.32
CA SER A 813 -15.74 -29.80 3.89
C SER A 813 -17.17 -29.30 3.68
N LEU A 814 -18.09 -29.64 4.60
CA LEU A 814 -19.47 -29.16 4.61
C LEU A 814 -19.53 -27.64 4.84
N GLY A 815 -18.76 -27.10 5.79
CA GLY A 815 -18.67 -25.67 6.04
C GLY A 815 -18.17 -24.88 4.84
N LYS A 816 -17.16 -25.40 4.13
CA LYS A 816 -16.67 -24.82 2.86
C LYS A 816 -17.73 -24.79 1.77
N ILE A 817 -18.58 -25.81 1.68
CA ILE A 817 -19.68 -25.83 0.70
C ILE A 817 -20.70 -24.72 1.01
N ASP A 818 -21.13 -24.59 2.26
CA ASP A 818 -22.07 -23.52 2.66
C ASP A 818 -21.47 -22.12 2.43
N GLU A 819 -20.17 -21.93 2.67
CA GLU A 819 -19.44 -20.69 2.36
C GLU A 819 -19.41 -20.40 0.85
N ILE A 820 -19.02 -21.39 0.02
CA ILE A 820 -18.96 -21.23 -1.44
C ILE A 820 -20.34 -20.88 -2.02
N ILE A 821 -21.41 -21.54 -1.56
CA ILE A 821 -22.78 -21.24 -1.98
C ILE A 821 -23.15 -19.79 -1.61
N THR A 822 -22.85 -19.37 -0.38
CA THR A 822 -23.16 -18.00 0.10
C THR A 822 -22.38 -16.92 -0.67
N VAL A 823 -21.11 -17.18 -1.00
CA VAL A 823 -20.27 -16.28 -1.80
C VAL A 823 -20.79 -16.18 -3.23
N LEU A 824 -21.16 -17.31 -3.83
CA LEU A 824 -21.72 -17.34 -5.18
C LEU A 824 -23.10 -16.66 -5.28
N GLU A 825 -23.88 -16.65 -4.19
CA GLU A 825 -25.13 -15.89 -4.09
C GLU A 825 -24.89 -14.37 -3.99
N ARG A 826 -23.75 -13.92 -3.45
CA ARG A 826 -23.43 -12.49 -3.26
C ARG A 826 -22.59 -11.87 -4.38
N GLU A 827 -21.74 -12.64 -5.05
CA GLU A 827 -20.68 -12.13 -5.95
C GLU A 827 -20.81 -12.66 -7.40
N ALA A 828 -22.03 -12.88 -7.88
CA ALA A 828 -22.34 -13.56 -9.15
C ALA A 828 -21.82 -12.89 -10.44
N GLN A 829 -21.05 -11.81 -10.36
CA GLN A 829 -20.72 -10.93 -11.50
C GLN A 829 -19.40 -11.28 -12.22
N SER A 830 -18.54 -12.12 -11.65
CA SER A 830 -17.24 -12.50 -12.25
C SER A 830 -17.28 -13.89 -12.91
N SER A 831 -17.24 -13.96 -14.25
CA SER A 831 -17.25 -15.23 -15.00
C SER A 831 -16.08 -16.16 -14.66
N ALA A 832 -14.93 -15.61 -14.26
CA ALA A 832 -13.75 -16.39 -13.88
C ALA A 832 -13.87 -16.96 -12.46
N LEU A 833 -14.29 -16.12 -11.50
CA LEU A 833 -14.52 -16.53 -10.11
C LEU A 833 -15.64 -17.58 -10.04
N PHE A 834 -16.70 -17.40 -10.82
CA PHE A 834 -17.80 -18.36 -10.92
C PHE A 834 -17.32 -19.75 -11.37
N LYS A 835 -16.52 -19.83 -12.46
CA LYS A 835 -15.98 -21.11 -12.95
C LYS A 835 -15.07 -21.80 -11.94
N GLN A 836 -14.22 -21.03 -11.28
CA GLN A 836 -13.31 -21.53 -10.25
C GLN A 836 -14.08 -22.05 -9.04
N LYS A 837 -14.96 -21.24 -8.45
CA LYS A 837 -15.75 -21.59 -7.27
C LYS A 837 -16.72 -22.74 -7.53
N HIS A 838 -17.27 -22.85 -8.73
CA HIS A 838 -18.06 -24.01 -9.15
C HIS A 838 -17.22 -25.30 -9.21
N GLN A 839 -15.98 -25.25 -9.70
CA GLN A 839 -15.07 -26.42 -9.64
C GLN A 839 -14.71 -26.79 -8.20
N GLU A 840 -14.47 -25.80 -7.34
CA GLU A 840 -14.21 -25.99 -5.90
C GLU A 840 -15.42 -26.63 -5.19
N LEU A 841 -16.64 -26.22 -5.52
CA LEU A 841 -17.89 -26.77 -4.99
C LEU A 841 -18.03 -28.27 -5.34
N LEU A 842 -17.80 -28.64 -6.61
CA LEU A 842 -17.85 -30.03 -7.06
C LEU A 842 -16.78 -30.90 -6.38
N ALA A 843 -15.56 -30.36 -6.23
CA ALA A 843 -14.49 -31.06 -5.54
C ALA A 843 -14.81 -31.28 -4.05
N CYS A 844 -15.36 -30.29 -3.37
CA CYS A 844 -15.77 -30.40 -1.97
C CYS A 844 -16.94 -31.38 -1.79
N GLN A 845 -17.93 -31.36 -2.69
CA GLN A 845 -19.05 -32.30 -2.66
C GLN A 845 -18.57 -33.75 -2.82
N GLU A 846 -17.65 -34.01 -3.75
CA GLU A 846 -17.04 -35.32 -3.95
C GLU A 846 -16.18 -35.74 -2.75
N ASN A 847 -15.49 -34.78 -2.11
CA ASN A 847 -14.74 -35.02 -0.88
C ASN A 847 -15.67 -35.44 0.27
N CYS A 848 -16.77 -34.71 0.52
CA CYS A 848 -17.78 -35.06 1.53
C CYS A 848 -18.33 -36.47 1.30
N LYS A 849 -18.59 -36.86 0.05
CA LYS A 849 -19.05 -38.19 -0.31
C LYS A 849 -18.02 -39.27 0.01
N LYS A 850 -16.74 -39.05 -0.33
CA LYS A 850 -15.64 -39.96 0.02
C LYS A 850 -15.49 -40.10 1.53
N THR A 851 -15.46 -38.99 2.25
CA THR A 851 -15.34 -38.98 3.71
C THR A 851 -16.53 -39.68 4.38
N LEU A 852 -17.76 -39.51 3.87
CA LEU A 852 -18.93 -40.24 4.37
C LEU A 852 -18.75 -41.76 4.28
N THR A 853 -18.25 -42.27 3.14
CA THR A 853 -17.99 -43.72 2.99
C THR A 853 -16.90 -44.23 3.95
N LEU A 854 -15.90 -43.39 4.28
CA LEU A 854 -14.88 -43.70 5.27
C LEU A 854 -15.45 -43.70 6.69
N ILE A 855 -16.34 -42.75 7.02
CA ILE A 855 -17.05 -42.68 8.30
C ILE A 855 -17.93 -43.92 8.50
N GLU A 856 -18.69 -44.33 7.47
CA GLU A 856 -19.51 -45.55 7.51
C GLU A 856 -18.64 -46.79 7.76
N LYS A 857 -17.54 -46.93 7.02
CA LYS A 857 -16.61 -48.05 7.18
C LYS A 857 -15.94 -48.05 8.56
N GLY A 858 -15.51 -46.89 9.04
CA GLY A 858 -14.91 -46.71 10.36
C GLY A 858 -15.90 -47.05 11.47
N SER A 859 -17.13 -46.54 11.39
CA SER A 859 -18.19 -46.85 12.35
C SER A 859 -18.54 -48.33 12.38
N GLN A 860 -18.64 -48.99 11.22
CA GLN A 860 -18.88 -50.44 11.18
C GLN A 860 -17.72 -51.22 11.79
N SER A 861 -16.49 -50.73 11.66
CA SER A 861 -15.30 -51.38 12.21
C SER A 861 -15.29 -51.26 13.74
N VAL A 862 -15.59 -50.07 14.27
CA VAL A 862 -15.76 -49.81 15.72
C VAL A 862 -16.92 -50.65 16.30
N GLN A 863 -18.07 -50.67 15.63
CA GLN A 863 -19.24 -51.44 16.06
C GLN A 863 -18.95 -52.95 16.08
N LYS A 864 -18.28 -53.49 15.06
CA LYS A 864 -17.85 -54.89 15.04
C LYS A 864 -16.86 -55.20 16.16
N PHE A 865 -15.89 -54.32 16.41
CA PHE A 865 -14.89 -54.49 17.46
C PHE A 865 -15.53 -54.60 18.85
N VAL A 866 -16.41 -53.65 19.20
CA VAL A 866 -17.08 -53.64 20.51
C VAL A 866 -18.04 -54.83 20.67
N THR A 867 -18.76 -55.21 19.61
CA THR A 867 -19.77 -56.29 19.69
C THR A 867 -19.14 -57.69 19.77
N LEU A 868 -17.96 -57.89 19.17
CA LEU A 868 -17.24 -59.18 19.20
C LEU A 868 -16.40 -59.37 20.47
N SER A 869 -16.12 -58.29 21.20
CA SER A 869 -15.38 -58.34 22.46
C SER A 869 -16.20 -58.95 23.59
N ASN A 870 -15.57 -59.84 24.37
CA ASN A 870 -16.15 -60.34 25.61
C ASN A 870 -15.87 -59.45 26.82
N VAL A 871 -14.96 -58.47 26.68
CA VAL A 871 -14.46 -57.60 27.74
C VAL A 871 -15.19 -56.25 27.73
N LEU A 872 -15.49 -55.71 26.55
CA LEU A 872 -16.12 -54.40 26.33
C LEU A 872 -17.66 -54.42 26.41
N LYS A 873 -18.26 -55.41 27.08
CA LYS A 873 -19.73 -55.60 27.10
C LYS A 873 -20.51 -54.42 27.69
N HIS A 874 -19.87 -53.61 28.52
CA HIS A 874 -20.47 -52.43 29.16
C HIS A 874 -20.35 -51.16 28.29
N PHE A 875 -19.77 -51.25 27.09
CA PHE A 875 -19.63 -50.12 26.17
C PHE A 875 -20.91 -49.91 25.35
N ASP A 876 -21.57 -48.77 25.54
CA ASP A 876 -22.80 -48.38 24.85
C ASP A 876 -22.52 -47.66 23.52
N GLN A 877 -23.03 -48.23 22.43
CA GLN A 877 -22.85 -47.72 21.06
C GLN A 877 -23.93 -46.71 20.63
N THR A 878 -24.95 -46.44 21.45
CA THR A 878 -26.11 -45.59 21.06
C THR A 878 -25.70 -44.18 20.61
N ARG A 879 -24.75 -43.56 21.32
CA ARG A 879 -24.23 -42.23 20.98
C ARG A 879 -23.52 -42.21 19.63
N LEU A 880 -22.66 -43.20 19.38
CA LEU A 880 -21.95 -43.34 18.11
C LEU A 880 -22.94 -43.49 16.95
N GLN A 881 -23.96 -44.33 17.11
CA GLN A 881 -25.01 -44.51 16.10
C GLN A 881 -25.77 -43.20 15.81
N ARG A 882 -26.06 -42.40 16.84
CA ARG A 882 -26.70 -41.08 16.68
C ARG A 882 -25.83 -40.11 15.88
N GLN A 883 -24.53 -40.01 16.21
CA GLN A 883 -23.60 -39.14 15.49
C GLN A 883 -23.49 -39.51 14.00
N ILE A 884 -23.51 -40.81 13.68
CA ILE A 884 -23.49 -41.28 12.29
C ILE A 884 -24.78 -40.91 11.57
N ALA A 885 -25.94 -41.04 12.24
CA ALA A 885 -27.21 -40.62 11.67
C ALA A 885 -27.24 -39.10 11.37
N ASP A 886 -26.70 -38.27 12.27
CA ASP A 886 -26.61 -36.82 12.07
C ASP A 886 -25.73 -36.46 10.86
N VAL A 887 -24.60 -37.16 10.67
CA VAL A 887 -23.73 -37.00 9.49
C VAL A 887 -24.46 -37.34 8.19
N HIS A 888 -25.30 -38.40 8.19
CA HIS A 888 -26.11 -38.75 7.01
C HIS A 888 -27.16 -37.67 6.69
N VAL A 889 -27.84 -37.15 7.72
CA VAL A 889 -28.82 -36.06 7.55
C VAL A 889 -28.15 -34.80 7.01
N ALA A 890 -26.97 -34.45 7.54
CA ALA A 890 -26.18 -33.31 7.08
C ALA A 890 -25.75 -33.48 5.61
N PHE A 891 -25.31 -34.67 5.22
CA PHE A 891 -24.95 -34.96 3.81
C PHE A 891 -26.15 -34.82 2.87
N GLN A 892 -27.31 -35.39 3.24
CA GLN A 892 -28.53 -35.28 2.43
C GLN A 892 -28.99 -33.82 2.29
N SER A 893 -28.94 -33.05 3.36
CA SER A 893 -29.24 -31.61 3.36
C SER A 893 -28.33 -30.84 2.41
N MET A 894 -27.01 -31.10 2.46
CA MET A 894 -26.04 -30.48 1.56
C MET A 894 -26.28 -30.81 0.08
N VAL A 895 -26.56 -32.08 -0.22
CA VAL A 895 -26.85 -32.51 -1.61
C VAL A 895 -28.09 -31.79 -2.14
N LYS A 896 -29.12 -31.62 -1.30
CA LYS A 896 -30.33 -30.88 -1.66
C LYS A 896 -30.04 -29.40 -1.91
N LYS A 897 -29.40 -28.70 -0.97
CA LYS A 897 -29.03 -27.27 -1.11
C LYS A 897 -28.20 -27.01 -2.37
N THR A 898 -27.18 -27.83 -2.60
CA THR A 898 -26.30 -27.73 -3.78
C THR A 898 -27.08 -27.95 -5.09
N GLY A 899 -28.02 -28.91 -5.09
CA GLY A 899 -28.89 -29.18 -6.24
C GLY A 899 -29.87 -28.05 -6.55
N ASP A 900 -30.44 -27.41 -5.52
CA ASP A 900 -31.35 -26.28 -5.66
C ASP A 900 -30.61 -25.03 -6.17
N TRP A 901 -29.42 -24.76 -5.64
CA TRP A 901 -28.54 -23.67 -6.13
C TRP A 901 -28.17 -23.85 -7.61
N LYS A 902 -27.82 -25.07 -8.04
CA LYS A 902 -27.48 -25.36 -9.44
C LYS A 902 -28.65 -25.03 -10.39
N LYS A 903 -29.88 -25.40 -10.02
CA LYS A 903 -31.08 -25.07 -10.81
C LYS A 903 -31.32 -23.56 -10.89
N HIS A 904 -31.09 -22.84 -9.78
CA HIS A 904 -31.25 -21.39 -9.73
C HIS A 904 -30.29 -20.69 -10.70
N VAL A 905 -29.00 -21.04 -10.69
CA VAL A 905 -27.99 -20.50 -11.61
C VAL A 905 -28.32 -20.78 -13.07
N GLU A 906 -28.70 -22.02 -13.41
CA GLU A 906 -29.04 -22.40 -14.78
C GLU A 906 -30.24 -21.58 -15.32
N THR A 907 -31.20 -21.29 -14.44
CA THR A 907 -32.37 -20.47 -14.77
C THR A 907 -31.99 -18.99 -14.99
N ASN A 908 -31.20 -18.40 -14.10
CA ASN A 908 -30.73 -17.01 -14.22
C ASN A 908 -29.87 -16.81 -15.48
N SER A 909 -28.97 -17.76 -15.77
CA SER A 909 -28.12 -17.72 -16.96
C SER A 909 -28.94 -17.72 -18.26
N ARG A 910 -30.01 -18.51 -18.31
CA ARG A 910 -30.92 -18.58 -19.46
C ARG A 910 -31.68 -17.27 -19.67
N LEU A 911 -32.16 -16.65 -18.60
CA LEU A 911 -32.90 -15.37 -18.65
C LEU A 911 -31.98 -14.22 -19.07
N MET A 912 -30.77 -14.13 -18.50
CA MET A 912 -29.76 -13.15 -18.91
C MET A 912 -29.40 -13.27 -20.39
N LYS A 913 -29.21 -14.50 -20.88
CA LYS A 913 -28.94 -14.75 -22.31
C LYS A 913 -30.07 -14.24 -23.21
N LYS A 914 -31.33 -14.51 -22.83
CA LYS A 914 -32.50 -14.07 -23.58
C LYS A 914 -32.62 -12.54 -23.62
N PHE A 915 -32.32 -11.87 -22.50
CA PHE A 915 -32.24 -10.41 -22.44
C PHE A 915 -31.18 -9.87 -23.40
N GLU A 916 -29.93 -10.35 -23.33
CA GLU A 916 -28.84 -9.86 -24.20
C GLU A 916 -29.13 -10.11 -25.69
N GLU A 917 -29.66 -11.27 -26.06
CA GLU A 917 -30.06 -11.58 -27.44
C GLU A 917 -31.14 -10.60 -27.95
N SER A 918 -32.18 -10.35 -27.14
CA SER A 918 -33.26 -9.42 -27.51
C SER A 918 -32.80 -7.96 -27.57
N ARG A 919 -31.89 -7.57 -26.68
CA ARG A 919 -31.28 -6.23 -26.65
C ARG A 919 -30.41 -6.00 -27.87
N ALA A 920 -29.52 -6.94 -28.19
CA ALA A 920 -28.61 -6.85 -29.33
C ALA A 920 -29.38 -6.75 -30.65
N GLU A 921 -30.48 -7.49 -30.79
CA GLU A 921 -31.34 -7.40 -31.98
C GLU A 921 -32.03 -6.03 -32.06
N LEU A 922 -32.56 -5.50 -30.94
CA LEU A 922 -33.15 -4.15 -30.91
C LEU A 922 -32.13 -3.06 -31.23
N GLU A 923 -30.95 -3.09 -30.62
CA GLU A 923 -29.86 -2.14 -30.88
C GLU A 923 -29.38 -2.21 -32.34
N LYS A 924 -29.32 -3.42 -32.92
CA LYS A 924 -28.99 -3.61 -34.33
C LYS A 924 -30.03 -2.97 -35.26
N VAL A 925 -31.32 -3.19 -34.99
CA VAL A 925 -32.40 -2.59 -35.78
C VAL A 925 -32.37 -1.06 -35.66
N LEU A 926 -32.21 -0.53 -34.45
CA LEU A 926 -32.09 0.92 -34.20
C LEU A 926 -30.89 1.53 -34.92
N ARG A 927 -29.73 0.86 -34.90
CA ARG A 927 -28.52 1.33 -35.59
C ARG A 927 -28.72 1.38 -37.11
N ILE A 928 -29.21 0.30 -37.72
CA ILE A 928 -29.47 0.26 -39.17
C ILE A 928 -30.46 1.36 -39.57
N ALA A 929 -31.49 1.58 -38.75
CA ALA A 929 -32.47 2.61 -38.99
C ALA A 929 -31.87 4.03 -38.92
N GLN A 930 -31.02 4.28 -37.92
CA GLN A 930 -30.36 5.58 -37.74
C GLN A 930 -29.32 5.85 -38.83
N GLU A 931 -28.55 4.84 -39.25
CA GLU A 931 -27.67 4.92 -40.43
C GLU A 931 -28.48 5.25 -41.71
N GLY A 932 -29.66 4.66 -41.87
CA GLY A 932 -30.57 4.97 -42.99
C GLY A 932 -31.17 6.37 -42.96
N LEU A 933 -31.31 7.01 -41.79
CA LEU A 933 -31.73 8.42 -41.69
C LEU A 933 -30.62 9.38 -42.19
N GLU A 934 -29.35 8.99 -42.06
CA GLU A 934 -28.20 9.81 -42.44
C GLU A 934 -27.64 9.49 -43.84
N GLU A 935 -28.13 8.42 -44.48
CA GLU A 935 -27.66 7.95 -45.80
C GLU A 935 -27.92 9.02 -46.89
N LYS A 936 -26.86 9.39 -47.62
CA LYS A 936 -26.88 10.37 -48.73
C LYS A 936 -26.60 9.65 -50.05
N GLY A 937 -27.28 10.06 -51.11
CA GLY A 937 -27.19 9.39 -52.40
C GLY A 937 -28.28 9.85 -53.36
N ASP A 938 -28.59 9.01 -54.35
CA ASP A 938 -29.70 9.24 -55.27
C ASP A 938 -31.04 9.20 -54.52
N PRO A 939 -31.83 10.30 -54.49
CA PRO A 939 -33.05 10.36 -53.70
C PRO A 939 -34.11 9.32 -54.09
N GLU A 940 -34.13 8.88 -55.36
CA GLU A 940 -35.14 7.94 -55.86
C GLU A 940 -34.85 6.51 -55.39
N GLU A 941 -33.60 6.07 -55.46
CA GLU A 941 -33.18 4.77 -54.92
C GLU A 941 -33.22 4.72 -53.39
N LEU A 942 -32.83 5.81 -52.71
CA LEU A 942 -32.94 5.91 -51.25
C LEU A 942 -34.39 5.87 -50.78
N LEU A 943 -35.29 6.61 -51.44
CA LEU A 943 -36.71 6.59 -51.13
C LEU A 943 -37.29 5.17 -51.23
N ARG A 944 -36.92 4.42 -52.27
CA ARG A 944 -37.37 3.04 -52.47
C ARG A 944 -36.90 2.12 -51.33
N ARG A 945 -35.59 2.09 -51.06
CA ARG A 945 -34.99 1.24 -50.01
C ARG A 945 -35.48 1.60 -48.61
N HIS A 946 -35.52 2.88 -48.28
CA HIS A 946 -35.92 3.34 -46.94
C HIS A 946 -37.41 3.11 -46.70
N THR A 947 -38.27 3.33 -47.71
CA THR A 947 -39.70 3.03 -47.59
C THR A 947 -39.92 1.55 -47.28
N GLU A 948 -39.19 0.65 -47.93
CA GLU A 948 -39.26 -0.80 -47.67
C GLU A 948 -38.81 -1.13 -46.23
N PHE A 949 -37.65 -0.63 -45.81
CA PHE A 949 -37.12 -0.88 -44.46
C PHE A 949 -38.04 -0.33 -43.35
N PHE A 950 -38.45 0.95 -43.44
CA PHE A 950 -39.30 1.58 -42.43
C PHE A 950 -40.72 1.00 -42.39
N SER A 951 -41.19 0.37 -43.47
CA SER A 951 -42.47 -0.37 -43.47
C SER A 951 -42.41 -1.70 -42.72
N GLN A 952 -41.21 -2.28 -42.55
CA GLN A 952 -40.99 -3.56 -41.86
C GLN A 952 -40.65 -3.40 -40.36
N LEU A 953 -40.49 -2.16 -39.88
CA LEU A 953 -40.25 -1.84 -38.46
C LEU A 953 -41.48 -2.16 -37.58
N ASP A 954 -41.55 -3.42 -37.17
CA ASP A 954 -42.60 -4.02 -36.35
C ASP A 954 -42.26 -3.91 -34.83
N GLN A 955 -43.26 -3.70 -33.97
CA GLN A 955 -43.13 -3.70 -32.51
C GLN A 955 -42.63 -5.03 -31.91
N ARG A 956 -42.61 -6.14 -32.65
CA ARG A 956 -42.19 -7.48 -32.21
C ARG A 956 -40.81 -7.50 -31.57
N VAL A 957 -39.84 -6.79 -32.15
CA VAL A 957 -38.45 -6.74 -31.64
C VAL A 957 -38.41 -5.98 -30.30
N LEU A 958 -39.12 -4.85 -30.22
CA LEU A 958 -39.25 -4.07 -28.98
C LEU A 958 -39.99 -4.86 -27.89
N ASN A 959 -41.10 -5.53 -28.23
CA ASN A 959 -41.90 -6.31 -27.30
C ASN A 959 -41.13 -7.54 -26.79
N ALA A 960 -40.31 -8.17 -27.62
CA ALA A 960 -39.42 -9.26 -27.20
C ALA A 960 -38.38 -8.78 -26.18
N PHE A 961 -37.80 -7.60 -26.40
CA PHE A 961 -36.88 -6.96 -25.46
C PHE A 961 -37.56 -6.59 -24.15
N LEU A 962 -38.72 -5.92 -24.19
CA LEU A 962 -39.47 -5.54 -22.99
C LEU A 962 -39.88 -6.78 -22.17
N LYS A 963 -40.37 -7.83 -22.83
CA LYS A 963 -40.70 -9.10 -22.17
C LYS A 963 -39.49 -9.76 -21.51
N ALA A 964 -38.32 -9.72 -22.17
CA ALA A 964 -37.10 -10.25 -21.58
C ALA A 964 -36.64 -9.40 -20.36
N CYS A 965 -36.89 -8.09 -20.36
CA CYS A 965 -36.64 -7.23 -19.21
C CYS A 965 -37.58 -7.54 -18.04
N ASP A 966 -38.88 -7.74 -18.31
CA ASP A 966 -39.86 -8.09 -17.26
C ASP A 966 -39.49 -9.42 -16.58
N GLU A 967 -39.20 -10.46 -17.38
CA GLU A 967 -38.77 -11.77 -16.86
C GLU A 967 -37.44 -11.71 -16.07
N LEU A 968 -36.57 -10.74 -16.37
CA LEU A 968 -35.30 -10.52 -15.67
C LEU A 968 -35.49 -9.68 -14.38
N THR A 969 -36.47 -8.78 -14.37
CA THR A 969 -36.77 -7.92 -13.21
C THR A 969 -37.24 -8.75 -12.02
N ASP A 970 -38.00 -9.83 -12.27
CA ASP A 970 -38.50 -10.73 -11.23
C ASP A 970 -37.40 -11.51 -10.48
N ILE A 971 -36.20 -11.64 -11.08
CA ILE A 971 -35.08 -12.41 -10.51
C ILE A 971 -33.90 -11.55 -10.05
N LEU A 972 -33.81 -10.30 -10.52
CA LEU A 972 -32.69 -9.42 -10.19
C LEU A 972 -32.91 -8.69 -8.86
N PRO A 973 -31.86 -8.50 -8.04
CA PRO A 973 -31.90 -7.65 -6.85
C PRO A 973 -32.24 -6.19 -7.19
N GLU A 974 -32.91 -5.46 -6.29
CA GLU A 974 -33.33 -4.05 -6.50
C GLU A 974 -32.19 -3.13 -6.98
N GLN A 975 -30.95 -3.39 -6.54
CA GLN A 975 -29.77 -2.63 -6.93
C GLN A 975 -29.43 -2.79 -8.42
N GLU A 976 -29.64 -3.97 -9.01
CA GLU A 976 -29.34 -4.26 -10.42
C GLU A 976 -30.51 -3.94 -11.35
N GLN A 977 -31.74 -3.88 -10.81
CA GLN A 977 -32.94 -3.47 -11.55
C GLN A 977 -32.82 -2.03 -12.10
N GLN A 978 -32.05 -1.15 -11.45
CA GLN A 978 -31.87 0.23 -11.90
C GLN A 978 -31.19 0.32 -13.28
N GLY A 979 -30.14 -0.48 -13.51
CA GLY A 979 -29.44 -0.52 -14.79
C GLY A 979 -30.31 -1.08 -15.92
N LEU A 980 -31.13 -2.09 -15.61
CA LEU A 980 -32.13 -2.63 -16.53
C LEU A 980 -33.19 -1.58 -16.91
N GLN A 981 -33.72 -0.85 -15.91
CA GLN A 981 -34.69 0.23 -16.16
C GLN A 981 -34.11 1.37 -17.00
N GLU A 982 -32.83 1.72 -16.82
CA GLU A 982 -32.15 2.71 -17.65
C GLU A 982 -31.98 2.23 -19.10
N ALA A 983 -31.59 0.97 -19.30
CA ALA A 983 -31.51 0.38 -20.64
C ALA A 983 -32.87 0.37 -21.34
N VAL A 984 -33.93 -0.01 -20.63
CA VAL A 984 -35.32 0.06 -21.13
C VAL A 984 -35.69 1.49 -21.50
N ARG A 985 -35.50 2.46 -20.61
CA ARG A 985 -35.83 3.87 -20.89
C ARG A 985 -35.06 4.39 -22.11
N LYS A 986 -33.77 4.08 -22.21
CA LYS A 986 -32.89 4.55 -23.31
C LYS A 986 -33.32 3.98 -24.65
N LEU A 987 -33.40 2.65 -24.78
CA LEU A 987 -33.70 1.99 -26.05
C LEU A 987 -35.14 2.24 -26.48
N HIS A 988 -36.08 2.28 -25.53
CA HIS A 988 -37.47 2.62 -25.81
C HIS A 988 -37.62 4.08 -26.27
N LYS A 989 -36.86 5.01 -25.67
CA LYS A 989 -36.81 6.40 -26.14
C LYS A 989 -36.27 6.48 -27.57
N GLN A 990 -35.14 5.83 -27.87
CA GLN A 990 -34.56 5.81 -29.21
C GLN A 990 -35.52 5.24 -30.26
N TRP A 991 -36.24 4.17 -29.92
CA TRP A 991 -37.29 3.62 -30.78
C TRP A 991 -38.42 4.62 -31.04
N LYS A 992 -38.83 5.36 -30.01
CA LYS A 992 -39.88 6.39 -30.11
C LYS A 992 -39.42 7.59 -30.95
N ASP A 993 -38.17 8.03 -30.77
CA ASP A 993 -37.58 9.12 -31.55
C ASP A 993 -37.50 8.70 -33.03
N LEU A 994 -37.05 7.48 -33.31
CA LEU A 994 -37.02 6.89 -34.66
C LEU A 994 -38.42 6.84 -35.31
N GLN A 995 -39.44 6.41 -34.56
CA GLN A 995 -40.82 6.40 -35.05
C GLN A 995 -41.34 7.81 -35.39
N GLY A 996 -40.83 8.84 -34.70
CA GLY A 996 -41.15 10.23 -34.99
C GLY A 996 -40.41 10.78 -36.21
N GLU A 997 -39.13 10.44 -36.39
CA GLU A 997 -38.27 11.01 -37.44
C GLU A 997 -38.44 10.35 -38.81
N ALA A 998 -38.63 9.02 -38.85
CA ALA A 998 -38.69 8.26 -40.11
C ALA A 998 -39.74 8.77 -41.13
N PRO A 999 -40.98 9.15 -40.74
CA PRO A 999 -41.95 9.69 -41.68
C PRO A 999 -41.52 11.00 -42.33
N TYR A 1000 -40.80 11.87 -41.59
CA TYR A 1000 -40.31 13.15 -42.10
C TYR A 1000 -39.12 12.95 -43.04
N HIS A 1001 -38.21 12.01 -42.72
CA HIS A 1001 -37.11 11.62 -43.62
C HIS A 1001 -37.63 11.13 -44.99
N LEU A 1002 -38.62 10.22 -44.97
CA LEU A 1002 -39.24 9.75 -46.21
C LEU A 1002 -39.96 10.87 -46.99
N LEU A 1003 -40.45 11.90 -46.30
CA LEU A 1003 -41.07 13.05 -46.93
C LEU A 1003 -40.03 14.00 -47.55
N HIS A 1004 -38.87 14.21 -46.91
CA HIS A 1004 -37.74 14.94 -47.49
C HIS A 1004 -37.25 14.28 -48.77
N LEU A 1005 -37.03 12.96 -48.75
CA LEU A 1005 -36.61 12.21 -49.95
C LEU A 1005 -37.64 12.33 -51.10
N LYS A 1006 -38.94 12.29 -50.80
CA LYS A 1006 -40.00 12.53 -51.82
C LYS A 1006 -39.91 13.92 -52.44
N ILE A 1007 -39.66 14.95 -51.63
CA ILE A 1007 -39.51 16.33 -52.11
C ILE A 1007 -38.27 16.45 -52.99
N ASP A 1008 -37.15 15.85 -52.60
CA ASP A 1008 -35.92 15.87 -53.40
C ASP A 1008 -36.07 15.13 -54.73
N VAL A 1009 -36.78 13.99 -54.77
CA VAL A 1009 -37.11 13.28 -56.02
C VAL A 1009 -37.90 14.18 -56.96
N GLU A 1010 -38.97 14.81 -56.47
CA GLU A 1010 -39.81 15.69 -57.30
C GLU A 1010 -39.08 16.97 -57.71
N LYS A 1011 -38.19 17.51 -56.86
CA LYS A 1011 -37.31 18.63 -57.19
C LYS A 1011 -36.32 18.28 -58.30
N ASN A 1012 -35.66 17.13 -58.22
CA ASN A 1012 -34.73 16.66 -59.27
C ASN A 1012 -35.45 16.50 -60.61
N ARG A 1013 -36.65 15.92 -60.56
CA ARG A 1013 -37.54 15.80 -61.72
C ARG A 1013 -37.92 17.18 -62.27
N PHE A 1014 -38.31 18.14 -61.43
CA PHE A 1014 -38.60 19.51 -61.85
C PHE A 1014 -37.40 20.15 -62.59
N LEU A 1015 -36.20 20.07 -62.01
CA LEU A 1015 -34.98 20.62 -62.61
C LEU A 1015 -34.63 19.97 -63.95
N ALA A 1016 -34.82 18.64 -64.08
CA ALA A 1016 -34.60 17.94 -65.35
C ALA A 1016 -35.53 18.47 -66.46
N SER A 1017 -36.81 18.74 -66.15
CA SER A 1017 -37.74 19.32 -67.13
C SER A 1017 -37.43 20.79 -67.44
N VAL A 1018 -36.92 21.57 -66.48
CA VAL A 1018 -36.42 22.93 -66.73
C VAL A 1018 -35.25 22.90 -67.72
N GLU A 1019 -34.32 21.97 -67.54
CA GLU A 1019 -33.15 21.84 -68.40
C GLU A 1019 -33.52 21.37 -69.81
N GLU A 1020 -34.51 20.48 -69.93
CA GLU A 1020 -35.11 20.09 -71.20
C GLU A 1020 -35.68 21.31 -71.94
N CYS A 1021 -36.42 22.19 -71.25
CA CYS A 1021 -36.91 23.43 -71.84
C CYS A 1021 -35.77 24.36 -72.28
N ARG A 1022 -34.73 24.54 -71.46
CA ARG A 1022 -33.58 25.41 -71.80
C ARG A 1022 -32.83 24.91 -73.02
N THR A 1023 -32.58 23.60 -73.07
CA THR A 1023 -31.92 22.94 -74.21
C THR A 1023 -32.71 23.16 -75.50
N GLU A 1024 -34.04 23.10 -75.43
CA GLU A 1024 -34.89 23.38 -76.58
C GLU A 1024 -34.82 24.86 -77.01
N LEU A 1025 -34.88 25.81 -76.08
CA LEU A 1025 -34.75 27.24 -76.40
C LEU A 1025 -33.39 27.56 -77.06
N ASP A 1026 -32.32 26.92 -76.60
CA ASP A 1026 -30.99 27.05 -77.20
C ASP A 1026 -30.95 26.43 -78.61
N ARG A 1027 -31.60 25.27 -78.80
CA ARG A 1027 -31.75 24.61 -80.11
C ARG A 1027 -32.49 25.52 -81.10
N GLU A 1028 -33.62 26.07 -80.69
CA GLU A 1028 -34.45 26.97 -81.51
C GLU A 1028 -33.66 28.23 -81.92
N THR A 1029 -32.96 28.85 -80.97
CA THR A 1029 -32.14 30.04 -81.23
C THR A 1029 -31.02 29.77 -82.24
N LYS A 1030 -30.41 28.57 -82.18
CA LYS A 1030 -29.31 28.17 -83.07
C LYS A 1030 -29.78 27.78 -84.47
N LEU A 1031 -30.94 27.12 -84.59
CA LEU A 1031 -31.47 26.65 -85.87
C LEU A 1031 -32.27 27.71 -86.63
N MET A 1032 -32.75 28.76 -85.94
CA MET A 1032 -33.51 29.84 -86.57
C MET A 1032 -32.85 30.40 -87.85
N PRO A 1033 -31.54 30.74 -87.90
CA PRO A 1033 -30.92 31.28 -89.11
C PRO A 1033 -30.82 30.29 -90.29
N GLN A 1034 -30.92 28.99 -90.03
CA GLN A 1034 -30.74 27.92 -91.03
C GLN A 1034 -32.07 27.41 -91.59
N GLU A 1035 -33.06 27.23 -90.72
CA GLU A 1035 -34.34 26.60 -91.07
C GLU A 1035 -35.49 27.60 -91.22
N GLY A 1036 -35.30 28.84 -90.78
CA GLY A 1036 -36.24 29.95 -90.88
C GLY A 1036 -37.25 30.03 -89.73
N SER A 1037 -37.63 31.25 -89.36
CA SER A 1037 -38.47 31.51 -88.18
C SER A 1037 -39.85 30.88 -88.25
N GLU A 1038 -40.48 30.81 -89.43
CA GLU A 1038 -41.83 30.22 -89.61
C GLU A 1038 -41.89 28.75 -89.16
N LYS A 1039 -40.85 27.96 -89.46
CA LYS A 1039 -40.80 26.55 -89.08
C LYS A 1039 -40.60 26.41 -87.57
N ILE A 1040 -39.64 27.15 -87.02
CA ILE A 1040 -39.31 27.11 -85.59
C ILE A 1040 -40.48 27.60 -84.72
N ILE A 1041 -41.27 28.59 -85.16
CA ILE A 1041 -42.49 29.05 -84.46
C ILE A 1041 -43.52 27.92 -84.27
N LYS A 1042 -43.69 27.06 -85.27
CA LYS A 1042 -44.63 25.93 -85.19
C LYS A 1042 -44.12 24.86 -84.23
N GLU A 1043 -42.82 24.56 -84.27
CA GLU A 1043 -42.17 23.63 -83.33
C GLU A 1043 -42.25 24.16 -81.88
N HIS A 1044 -41.93 25.44 -81.67
CA HIS A 1044 -42.01 26.11 -80.36
C HIS A 1044 -43.40 25.99 -79.72
N ARG A 1045 -44.45 26.29 -80.48
CA ARG A 1045 -45.84 26.17 -80.00
C ARG A 1045 -46.23 24.75 -79.61
N VAL A 1046 -45.69 23.74 -80.31
CA VAL A 1046 -45.97 22.33 -80.01
C VAL A 1046 -45.21 21.88 -78.77
N PHE A 1047 -43.92 22.22 -78.69
CA PHE A 1047 -43.05 21.81 -77.59
C PHE A 1047 -43.45 22.47 -76.26
N PHE A 1048 -43.80 23.75 -76.25
CA PHE A 1048 -44.24 24.49 -75.07
C PHE A 1048 -45.77 24.54 -74.89
N SER A 1049 -46.49 23.57 -75.47
CA SER A 1049 -47.93 23.42 -75.30
C SER A 1049 -48.32 23.03 -73.86
N ASP A 1050 -49.62 22.94 -73.59
CA ASP A 1050 -50.17 22.45 -72.31
C ASP A 1050 -49.83 20.97 -72.00
N LYS A 1051 -49.09 20.29 -72.87
CA LYS A 1051 -48.54 18.94 -72.65
C LYS A 1051 -47.01 18.91 -72.67
N GLY A 1052 -46.39 20.08 -72.82
CA GLY A 1052 -44.95 20.25 -72.93
C GLY A 1052 -44.21 20.19 -71.59
N PRO A 1053 -42.86 20.14 -71.63
CA PRO A 1053 -42.03 20.06 -70.43
C PRO A 1053 -42.20 21.26 -69.48
N HIS A 1054 -42.55 22.45 -69.99
CA HIS A 1054 -42.86 23.62 -69.15
C HIS A 1054 -44.10 23.38 -68.26
N HIS A 1055 -45.18 22.83 -68.83
CA HIS A 1055 -46.38 22.50 -68.06
C HIS A 1055 -46.13 21.35 -67.06
N LEU A 1056 -45.23 20.43 -67.39
CA LEU A 1056 -44.77 19.40 -66.45
C LEU A 1056 -44.03 20.01 -65.25
N CYS A 1057 -43.25 21.08 -65.46
CA CYS A 1057 -42.63 21.84 -64.37
C CYS A 1057 -43.68 22.46 -63.44
N GLU A 1058 -44.76 23.05 -63.97
CA GLU A 1058 -45.87 23.60 -63.18
C GLU A 1058 -46.53 22.54 -62.29
N LYS A 1059 -46.81 21.35 -62.86
CA LYS A 1059 -47.40 20.22 -62.10
C LYS A 1059 -46.48 19.69 -61.02
N ARG A 1060 -45.18 19.56 -61.32
CA ARG A 1060 -44.18 19.10 -60.34
C ARG A 1060 -44.01 20.10 -59.20
N LEU A 1061 -44.02 21.41 -59.50
CA LEU A 1061 -44.00 22.45 -58.49
C LEU A 1061 -45.20 22.36 -57.54
N GLN A 1062 -46.41 22.15 -58.08
CA GLN A 1062 -47.61 21.98 -57.26
C GLN A 1062 -47.52 20.76 -56.33
N LEU A 1063 -46.97 19.64 -56.82
CA LEU A 1063 -46.72 18.46 -55.99
C LEU A 1063 -45.66 18.72 -54.89
N ILE A 1064 -44.59 19.44 -55.22
CA ILE A 1064 -43.56 19.85 -54.24
C ILE A 1064 -44.20 20.72 -53.14
N GLU A 1065 -45.09 21.65 -53.49
CA GLU A 1065 -45.83 22.48 -52.52
C GLU A 1065 -46.68 21.61 -51.59
N GLU A 1066 -47.45 20.67 -52.14
CA GLU A 1066 -48.28 19.75 -51.34
C GLU A 1066 -47.46 18.89 -50.38
N LEU A 1067 -46.28 18.44 -50.81
CA LEU A 1067 -45.38 17.65 -49.97
C LEU A 1067 -44.72 18.52 -48.87
N CYS A 1068 -44.27 19.74 -49.20
CA CYS A 1068 -43.66 20.66 -48.24
C CYS A 1068 -44.63 21.13 -47.15
N VAL A 1069 -45.94 21.21 -47.42
CA VAL A 1069 -46.95 21.56 -46.40
C VAL A 1069 -47.06 20.50 -45.30
N LYS A 1070 -46.70 19.24 -45.59
CA LYS A 1070 -46.71 18.14 -44.60
C LYS A 1070 -45.48 18.15 -43.67
N LEU A 1071 -44.48 18.99 -43.95
CA LEU A 1071 -43.32 19.18 -43.08
C LEU A 1071 -43.62 20.19 -41.96
N PRO A 1072 -42.91 20.10 -40.82
CA PRO A 1072 -43.00 21.09 -39.74
C PRO A 1072 -42.69 22.52 -40.21
N VAL A 1073 -43.28 23.52 -39.55
CA VAL A 1073 -43.16 24.95 -39.96
C VAL A 1073 -41.72 25.45 -39.98
N ARG A 1074 -40.84 24.90 -39.13
CA ARG A 1074 -39.42 25.29 -39.01
C ARG A 1074 -38.48 24.46 -39.88
N ASP A 1075 -39.01 23.55 -40.68
CA ASP A 1075 -38.21 22.66 -41.52
C ASP A 1075 -37.55 23.44 -42.67
N PRO A 1076 -36.22 23.37 -42.85
CA PRO A 1076 -35.51 24.15 -43.86
C PRO A 1076 -35.87 23.75 -45.29
N VAL A 1077 -36.35 22.53 -45.53
CA VAL A 1077 -36.74 22.04 -46.87
C VAL A 1077 -38.07 22.68 -47.32
N ARG A 1078 -38.84 23.27 -46.39
CA ARG A 1078 -40.13 23.90 -46.66
C ARG A 1078 -40.05 25.09 -47.62
N ASP A 1079 -38.89 25.73 -47.74
CA ASP A 1079 -38.65 26.86 -48.66
C ASP A 1079 -38.29 26.42 -50.10
N THR A 1080 -38.16 25.12 -50.36
CA THR A 1080 -37.88 24.56 -51.70
C THR A 1080 -38.82 25.08 -52.80
N PRO A 1081 -40.15 25.19 -52.60
CA PRO A 1081 -41.05 25.75 -53.60
C PRO A 1081 -40.68 27.18 -54.03
N GLY A 1082 -40.16 28.01 -53.12
CA GLY A 1082 -39.77 29.39 -53.44
C GLY A 1082 -38.62 29.45 -54.45
N THR A 1083 -37.66 28.53 -54.34
CA THR A 1083 -36.57 28.39 -55.32
C THR A 1083 -37.09 27.93 -56.68
N CYS A 1084 -37.95 26.89 -56.69
CA CYS A 1084 -38.56 26.37 -57.92
C CYS A 1084 -39.48 27.39 -58.61
N HIS A 1085 -40.25 28.19 -57.85
CA HIS A 1085 -41.06 29.30 -58.38
C HIS A 1085 -40.20 30.33 -59.12
N THR A 1086 -39.07 30.69 -58.53
CA THR A 1086 -38.13 31.66 -59.13
C THR A 1086 -37.59 31.11 -60.44
N THR A 1087 -37.11 29.85 -60.45
CA THR A 1087 -36.61 29.19 -61.64
C THR A 1087 -37.67 29.04 -62.74
N LEU A 1088 -38.91 28.68 -62.38
CA LEU A 1088 -40.00 28.55 -63.35
C LEU A 1088 -40.38 29.90 -63.97
N LYS A 1089 -40.39 30.97 -63.16
CA LYS A 1089 -40.64 32.33 -63.63
C LYS A 1089 -39.56 32.81 -64.61
N GLU A 1090 -38.30 32.55 -64.31
CA GLU A 1090 -37.18 32.84 -65.21
C GLU A 1090 -37.29 32.05 -66.52
N LEU A 1091 -37.62 30.76 -66.43
CA LEU A 1091 -37.81 29.90 -67.60
C LEU A 1091 -38.94 30.42 -68.49
N LYS A 1092 -40.09 30.77 -67.91
CA LYS A 1092 -41.23 31.34 -68.64
C LYS A 1092 -40.85 32.64 -69.36
N ALA A 1093 -40.11 33.52 -68.69
CA ALA A 1093 -39.62 34.74 -69.30
C ALA A 1093 -38.68 34.46 -70.49
N ALA A 1094 -37.83 33.42 -70.41
CA ALA A 1094 -36.97 33.00 -71.51
C ALA A 1094 -37.77 32.44 -72.69
N ILE A 1095 -38.77 31.58 -72.44
CA ILE A 1095 -39.69 31.03 -73.45
C ILE A 1095 -40.39 32.18 -74.19
N ASP A 1096 -41.04 33.09 -73.45
CA ASP A 1096 -41.78 34.22 -74.00
C ASP A 1096 -40.87 35.16 -74.83
N SER A 1097 -39.63 35.37 -74.35
CA SER A 1097 -38.64 36.19 -75.04
C SER A 1097 -38.18 35.56 -76.36
N THR A 1098 -37.86 34.26 -76.37
CA THR A 1098 -37.44 33.54 -77.59
C THR A 1098 -38.58 33.50 -78.59
N TYR A 1099 -39.81 33.21 -78.13
CA TYR A 1099 -40.99 33.24 -78.98
C TYR A 1099 -41.22 34.59 -79.66
N ARG A 1100 -41.07 35.69 -78.90
CA ARG A 1100 -41.19 37.05 -79.44
C ARG A 1100 -40.16 37.33 -80.53
N LYS A 1101 -38.89 36.99 -80.29
CA LYS A 1101 -37.82 37.16 -81.29
C LYS A 1101 -38.11 36.41 -82.58
N LEU A 1102 -38.61 35.18 -82.48
CA LEU A 1102 -39.02 34.39 -83.65
C LEU A 1102 -40.17 35.07 -84.41
N MET A 1103 -41.19 35.55 -83.70
CA MET A 1103 -42.35 36.24 -84.29
C MET A 1103 -41.99 37.58 -84.95
N GLU A 1104 -40.94 38.27 -84.50
CA GLU A 1104 -40.47 39.54 -85.04
C GLU A 1104 -39.41 39.40 -86.15
N ASP A 1105 -38.90 38.19 -86.43
CA ASP A 1105 -37.85 38.00 -87.43
C ASP A 1105 -38.36 38.25 -88.87
N PRO A 1106 -37.70 39.09 -89.68
CA PRO A 1106 -38.17 39.42 -91.03
C PRO A 1106 -37.95 38.31 -92.07
N ASP A 1107 -37.20 37.25 -91.77
CA ASP A 1107 -36.82 36.19 -92.74
C ASP A 1107 -38.04 35.52 -93.42
N LYS A 1108 -39.10 35.26 -92.65
CA LYS A 1108 -40.36 34.64 -93.10
C LYS A 1108 -41.08 35.49 -94.14
N TRP A 1109 -40.86 36.80 -94.13
CA TRP A 1109 -41.41 37.73 -95.11
C TRP A 1109 -40.58 37.81 -96.39
N LYS A 1110 -39.39 37.24 -96.48
CA LYS A 1110 -38.45 37.44 -97.61
C LYS A 1110 -39.04 37.13 -99.00
N ASP A 1111 -39.63 35.95 -99.20
CA ASP A 1111 -40.26 35.57 -100.48
C ASP A 1111 -41.53 36.40 -100.74
N TYR A 1112 -42.29 36.71 -99.68
CA TYR A 1112 -43.47 37.56 -99.77
C TYR A 1112 -43.10 38.98 -100.22
N THR A 1113 -42.15 39.63 -99.56
CA THR A 1113 -41.68 40.99 -99.84
C THR A 1113 -40.99 41.08 -101.20
N SER A 1114 -40.22 40.06 -101.61
CA SER A 1114 -39.61 40.01 -102.95
C SER A 1114 -40.67 40.00 -104.05
N ARG A 1115 -41.62 39.07 -103.97
CA ARG A 1115 -42.70 38.97 -104.98
C ARG A 1115 -43.66 40.15 -104.93
N PHE A 1116 -43.92 40.69 -103.74
CA PHE A 1116 -44.68 41.92 -103.57
C PHE A 1116 -44.01 43.10 -104.28
N SER A 1117 -42.70 43.28 -104.08
CA SER A 1117 -41.92 44.35 -104.70
C SER A 1117 -41.82 44.20 -106.21
N GLU A 1118 -41.56 42.99 -106.71
CA GLU A 1118 -41.56 42.69 -108.14
C GLU A 1118 -42.92 42.96 -108.78
N PHE A 1119 -44.01 42.53 -108.12
CA PHE A 1119 -45.36 42.72 -108.62
C PHE A 1119 -45.76 44.21 -108.60
N SER A 1120 -45.40 44.94 -107.54
CA SER A 1120 -45.60 46.39 -107.45
C SER A 1120 -44.83 47.17 -108.51
N SER A 1121 -43.56 46.81 -108.75
CA SER A 1121 -42.75 47.40 -109.81
C SER A 1121 -43.33 47.11 -111.19
N TRP A 1122 -43.76 45.87 -111.43
CA TRP A 1122 -44.41 45.47 -112.67
C TRP A 1122 -45.72 46.23 -112.90
N ILE A 1123 -46.58 46.37 -111.89
CA ILE A 1123 -47.82 47.16 -111.99
C ILE A 1123 -47.50 48.60 -112.37
N SER A 1124 -46.59 49.24 -111.64
CA SER A 1124 -46.24 50.65 -111.85
C SER A 1124 -45.64 50.91 -113.24
N THR A 1125 -44.79 50.00 -113.72
CA THR A 1125 -44.16 50.11 -115.04
C THR A 1125 -45.19 49.98 -116.17
N ASN A 1126 -46.07 48.98 -116.10
CA ASN A 1126 -47.09 48.78 -117.14
C ASN A 1126 -48.21 49.82 -117.08
N GLU A 1127 -48.51 50.35 -115.89
CA GLU A 1127 -49.46 51.47 -115.74
C GLU A 1127 -48.92 52.72 -116.42
N THR A 1128 -47.61 52.96 -116.32
CA THR A 1128 -46.92 54.06 -117.01
C THR A 1128 -46.91 53.85 -118.52
N GLN A 1129 -46.62 52.62 -118.99
CA GLN A 1129 -46.63 52.29 -120.42
C GLN A 1129 -48.03 52.43 -121.04
N LEU A 1130 -49.09 51.93 -120.39
CA LEU A 1130 -50.47 52.07 -120.89
C LEU A 1130 -50.95 53.53 -120.89
N LYS A 1131 -50.59 54.32 -119.88
CA LYS A 1131 -50.88 55.78 -119.87
C LYS A 1131 -50.15 56.50 -121.01
N GLY A 1132 -48.93 56.08 -121.34
CA GLY A 1132 -48.18 56.58 -122.50
C GLY A 1132 -48.87 56.24 -123.83
N ILE A 1133 -49.29 54.97 -123.99
CA ILE A 1133 -50.02 54.50 -125.18
C ILE A 1133 -51.36 55.24 -125.36
N LYS A 1134 -52.08 55.54 -124.27
CA LYS A 1134 -53.35 56.31 -124.28
C LYS A 1134 -53.16 57.76 -124.74
N GLY A 1135 -51.94 58.31 -124.66
CA GLY A 1135 -51.62 59.70 -125.00
C GLY A 1135 -51.11 59.95 -126.43
N GLU A 1136 -50.80 58.91 -127.21
CA GLU A 1136 -50.23 59.03 -128.56
C GLU A 1136 -51.27 58.87 -129.68
N ALA A 1137 -51.13 59.64 -130.76
CA ALA A 1137 -52.00 59.55 -131.94
C ALA A 1137 -51.61 58.32 -132.79
N ILE A 1138 -52.44 57.27 -132.75
CA ILE A 1138 -52.19 56.00 -133.45
C ILE A 1138 -52.32 56.22 -134.97
N ASP A 1139 -51.22 56.15 -135.71
CA ASP A 1139 -51.19 56.15 -137.17
C ASP A 1139 -51.12 54.71 -137.75
N THR A 1140 -51.28 54.57 -139.07
CA THR A 1140 -51.27 53.25 -139.74
C THR A 1140 -49.94 52.50 -139.67
N ALA A 1141 -48.83 53.14 -139.26
CA ALA A 1141 -47.52 52.51 -139.08
C ALA A 1141 -47.30 52.01 -137.63
N SER A 1142 -47.90 52.67 -136.64
CA SER A 1142 -47.75 52.37 -135.19
C SER A 1142 -48.80 51.40 -134.63
N HIS A 1143 -49.93 51.18 -135.31
CA HIS A 1143 -51.01 50.28 -134.85
C HIS A 1143 -50.54 48.83 -134.55
N GLY A 1144 -49.58 48.31 -135.33
CA GLY A 1144 -49.03 46.96 -135.14
C GLY A 1144 -48.11 46.82 -133.91
N GLU A 1145 -47.46 47.90 -133.50
CA GLU A 1145 -46.59 47.94 -132.31
C GLU A 1145 -47.40 48.16 -131.03
N VAL A 1146 -48.39 49.07 -131.07
CA VAL A 1146 -49.33 49.31 -129.97
C VAL A 1146 -50.16 48.05 -129.66
N LYS A 1147 -50.69 47.38 -130.69
CA LYS A 1147 -51.43 46.13 -130.51
C LYS A 1147 -50.55 45.04 -129.86
N ARG A 1148 -49.28 44.94 -130.26
CA ARG A 1148 -48.33 43.98 -129.68
C ARG A 1148 -48.06 44.28 -128.21
N ALA A 1149 -47.78 45.54 -127.87
CA ALA A 1149 -47.53 45.97 -126.49
C ALA A 1149 -48.76 45.76 -125.57
N VAL A 1150 -49.97 46.10 -126.04
CA VAL A 1150 -51.22 45.87 -125.29
C VAL A 1150 -51.52 44.38 -125.12
N GLU A 1151 -51.31 43.55 -126.15
CA GLU A 1151 -51.50 42.09 -126.04
C GLU A 1151 -50.43 41.45 -125.13
N GLU A 1152 -49.20 41.95 -125.10
CA GLU A 1152 -48.14 41.54 -124.17
C GLU A 1152 -48.51 41.89 -122.71
N ILE A 1153 -49.02 43.09 -122.45
CA ILE A 1153 -49.50 43.48 -121.11
C ILE A 1153 -50.73 42.66 -120.72
N ARG A 1154 -51.65 42.39 -121.65
CA ARG A 1154 -52.84 41.54 -121.43
C ARG A 1154 -52.48 40.10 -121.07
N ASN A 1155 -51.54 39.50 -121.78
CA ASN A 1155 -51.01 38.18 -121.44
C ASN A 1155 -50.24 38.20 -120.11
N GLY A 1156 -49.59 39.32 -119.79
CA GLY A 1156 -48.92 39.55 -118.50
C GLY A 1156 -49.90 39.66 -117.31
N VAL A 1157 -51.06 40.30 -117.50
CA VAL A 1157 -52.10 40.45 -116.47
C VAL A 1157 -52.66 39.11 -116.02
N THR A 1158 -52.99 38.20 -116.94
CA THR A 1158 -53.47 36.85 -116.60
C THR A 1158 -52.44 36.06 -115.81
N LYS A 1159 -51.17 36.10 -116.24
CA LYS A 1159 -50.06 35.41 -115.55
C LYS A 1159 -49.73 36.02 -114.18
N ARG A 1160 -49.89 37.34 -114.01
CA ARG A 1160 -49.61 38.04 -112.74
C ARG A 1160 -50.78 38.04 -111.77
N GLY A 1161 -52.01 37.77 -112.21
CA GLY A 1161 -53.16 37.51 -111.33
C GLY A 1161 -52.94 36.33 -110.37
N GLU A 1162 -52.20 35.30 -110.81
CA GLU A 1162 -51.75 34.19 -109.97
C GLU A 1162 -50.78 34.65 -108.86
N THR A 1163 -49.95 35.66 -109.13
CA THR A 1163 -49.03 36.25 -108.14
C THR A 1163 -49.81 36.97 -107.02
N LEU A 1164 -50.88 37.71 -107.36
CA LEU A 1164 -51.76 38.34 -106.36
C LEU A 1164 -52.52 37.31 -105.52
N SER A 1165 -53.00 36.22 -106.13
CA SER A 1165 -53.64 35.11 -105.42
C SER A 1165 -52.66 34.44 -104.45
N TRP A 1166 -51.43 34.20 -104.90
CA TRP A 1166 -50.36 33.67 -104.07
C TRP A 1166 -50.03 34.60 -102.90
N LEU A 1167 -49.88 35.91 -103.12
CA LEU A 1167 -49.62 36.89 -102.05
C LEU A 1167 -50.75 36.88 -101.00
N LYS A 1168 -52.02 36.83 -101.40
CA LYS A 1168 -53.15 36.75 -100.46
C LYS A 1168 -53.15 35.46 -99.64
N SER A 1169 -52.88 34.32 -100.28
CA SER A 1169 -52.79 33.02 -99.60
C SER A 1169 -51.58 32.98 -98.64
N ARG A 1170 -50.43 33.47 -99.08
CA ARG A 1170 -49.19 33.50 -98.29
C ARG A 1170 -49.30 34.47 -97.10
N LEU A 1171 -49.93 35.62 -97.27
CA LEU A 1171 -50.20 36.56 -96.19
C LEU A 1171 -51.04 35.92 -95.07
N LYS A 1172 -52.04 35.11 -95.43
CA LYS A 1172 -52.86 34.40 -94.43
C LYS A 1172 -52.02 33.46 -93.56
N VAL A 1173 -51.08 32.73 -94.17
CA VAL A 1173 -50.13 31.87 -93.45
C VAL A 1173 -49.18 32.70 -92.59
N LEU A 1174 -48.62 33.79 -93.13
CA LEU A 1174 -47.68 34.66 -92.41
C LEU A 1174 -48.34 35.41 -91.24
N THR A 1175 -49.64 35.69 -91.32
CA THR A 1175 -50.42 36.29 -90.22
C THR A 1175 -50.45 35.41 -88.98
N GLU A 1176 -50.48 34.08 -89.15
CA GLU A 1176 -50.50 33.13 -88.02
C GLU A 1176 -49.14 33.00 -87.32
N VAL A 1177 -48.07 33.48 -87.95
CA VAL A 1177 -46.67 33.35 -87.49
C VAL A 1177 -45.93 34.69 -87.41
N SER A 1178 -46.65 35.82 -87.41
CA SER A 1178 -46.07 37.16 -87.30
C SER A 1178 -46.84 37.98 -86.27
N SER A 1179 -46.24 39.09 -85.82
CA SER A 1179 -46.94 39.99 -84.90
C SER A 1179 -48.20 40.58 -85.54
N GLU A 1180 -49.22 40.85 -84.73
CA GLU A 1180 -50.50 41.42 -85.19
C GLU A 1180 -50.30 42.75 -85.93
N ASN A 1181 -49.39 43.60 -85.42
CA ASN A 1181 -49.03 44.87 -86.04
C ASN A 1181 -48.40 44.70 -87.43
N GLU A 1182 -47.52 43.71 -87.60
CA GLU A 1182 -46.82 43.48 -88.86
C GLU A 1182 -47.74 42.83 -89.89
N ALA A 1183 -48.57 41.87 -89.47
CA ALA A 1183 -49.58 41.25 -90.32
C ALA A 1183 -50.62 42.27 -90.81
N GLN A 1184 -51.07 43.17 -89.93
CA GLN A 1184 -52.00 44.25 -90.29
C GLN A 1184 -51.38 45.20 -91.32
N LYS A 1185 -50.15 45.65 -91.08
CA LYS A 1185 -49.42 46.53 -92.00
C LYS A 1185 -49.27 45.90 -93.39
N GLN A 1186 -48.82 44.64 -93.46
CA GLN A 1186 -48.64 43.93 -94.73
C GLN A 1186 -49.98 43.63 -95.43
N GLY A 1187 -51.06 43.44 -94.66
CA GLY A 1187 -52.42 43.32 -95.17
C GLY A 1187 -52.93 44.60 -95.81
N ASP A 1188 -52.71 45.75 -95.18
CA ASP A 1188 -53.09 47.06 -95.71
C ASP A 1188 -52.30 47.40 -96.98
N GLU A 1189 -51.00 47.11 -97.01
CA GLU A 1189 -50.14 47.29 -98.19
C GLU A 1189 -50.57 46.39 -99.36
N LEU A 1190 -50.94 45.12 -99.11
CA LEU A 1190 -51.47 44.22 -100.14
C LEU A 1190 -52.86 44.60 -100.64
N ALA A 1191 -53.71 45.14 -99.77
CA ALA A 1191 -55.01 45.68 -100.18
C ALA A 1191 -54.83 46.85 -101.16
N LYS A 1192 -53.88 47.76 -100.88
CA LYS A 1192 -53.50 48.86 -101.76
C LYS A 1192 -52.95 48.35 -103.09
N LEU A 1193 -52.01 47.40 -103.07
CA LEU A 1193 -51.43 46.79 -104.28
C LEU A 1193 -52.49 46.06 -105.14
N SER A 1194 -53.42 45.34 -104.49
CA SER A 1194 -54.56 44.71 -105.15
C SER A 1194 -55.48 45.72 -105.82
N SER A 1195 -55.64 46.92 -105.25
CA SER A 1195 -56.40 48.01 -105.86
C SER A 1195 -55.68 48.59 -107.08
N SER A 1196 -54.37 48.82 -107.00
CA SER A 1196 -53.55 49.29 -108.13
C SER A 1196 -53.55 48.29 -109.29
N PHE A 1197 -53.47 46.98 -109.01
CA PHE A 1197 -53.59 45.96 -110.06
C PHE A 1197 -54.95 45.99 -110.76
N LYS A 1198 -56.06 46.16 -110.00
CA LYS A 1198 -57.40 46.30 -110.61
C LYS A 1198 -57.47 47.54 -111.49
N ALA A 1199 -56.93 48.67 -111.03
CA ALA A 1199 -56.86 49.90 -111.81
C ALA A 1199 -56.07 49.72 -113.12
N LEU A 1200 -54.94 49.00 -113.09
CA LEU A 1200 -54.18 48.63 -114.29
C LEU A 1200 -55.00 47.78 -115.28
N VAL A 1201 -55.77 46.80 -114.79
CA VAL A 1201 -56.65 45.97 -115.63
C VAL A 1201 -57.78 46.80 -116.26
N THR A 1202 -58.34 47.74 -115.53
CA THR A 1202 -59.33 48.69 -116.07
C THR A 1202 -58.69 49.57 -117.14
N LEU A 1203 -57.51 50.12 -116.88
CA LEU A 1203 -56.76 50.98 -117.81
C LEU A 1203 -56.26 50.24 -119.07
N LEU A 1204 -56.14 48.91 -119.02
CA LEU A 1204 -55.86 48.04 -120.16
C LEU A 1204 -57.11 47.70 -120.99
N SER A 1205 -58.29 47.79 -120.35
CA SER A 1205 -59.58 47.53 -120.99
C SER A 1205 -60.13 48.77 -121.70
N GLU A 1206 -59.83 49.96 -121.15
CA GLU A 1206 -59.91 51.27 -121.82
C GLU A 1206 -58.92 51.37 -122.98
#